data_AF-A0A8J6IKZ1-F1
#
_entry.id   AF-A0A8J6IKZ1-F1
#
_cell.length_a   1.000
_cell.length_b   1.000
_cell.length_c   1.000
_cell.angle_alpha   90.00
_cell.angle_beta   90.00
_cell.angle_gamma   90.00
#
_symmetry.space_group_name_H-M   'P 1'
#
loop_
_entity.id
_entity.type
_entity.pdbx_description
1 polymer ?
#
loop_
_entity_poly.entity_id
_entity_poly.type
_entity_poly.pdbx_seq_one_letter_code
_entity_poly.pdbx_strand_id
1 'polypeptide(L)'
;MYTYSLTQRTDGGYDLIVEIPWREAEFGFDLWGGNSAPKPEKQLAAYLAKDGRQKKIKTIRFVVAGLLVAVIPFSAATVALAESPHFTSIADGVLAAVEQAVRAGDKFHMTYLYGGSVSQQIAQVQAVGNFDTVSPSYFDISAQGELSLNGVSATLVDAMHQMGIKVVPMLSNHWDRTAGERALQDPEKLAGQIIDAINTHGLDGVNVDIENVTAAHRDAYTQLVRILRQRLPAGKEVSVAVAANPNGWTTGWHGSYDYAGLAQYADYLMIMAYDESWEGSAPGPVASAPFVEKSIRYALQHVPAEKIVLGVPLYGRIWSADGRLQGNGISIKTLERMLADYRATITYSDTMQSPKAEFTVREGDKVYTVAGKPLTPGNYTVWFENGQSLQAKAQLMHQYDLKGLGSWALSQASDEVLGQLPGWVEGESEEEVSLSGKVTASSLRIRRRPTTASDTIGFLAQGQQVTIVARLDGWYRIRLADNGYGYVSADYIQVEEPEVPPVITRTGYSTGDRVRVRAQPSTGGDILRHLSRGDAFTVVGEAQNSWYQVQLTDGTTGYVHSDYVSFTRPVVDRPAYSTGDRVRVRARPSTVADILGLLNRGDAFTAVGEVQNGWYRVRLADGTEGYVHGDYVALGRGAHITGNSVRLRSQSSTASAVLGLLNRGDMLTVIGEKQNGWYWVRLPSGVLGYVHGDYVALDS
;
A
#
# COMPACT_ATOMS: atom_id res chain seq x y z
N MET A 1 15.53 8.62 29.36
CA MET A 1 14.84 9.92 29.54
C MET A 1 14.95 10.66 28.21
N TYR A 2 13.83 10.91 27.53
CA TYR A 2 13.78 11.56 26.21
C TYR A 2 14.21 13.02 26.29
N THR A 3 14.76 13.54 25.20
CA THR A 3 15.02 14.97 25.00
C THR A 3 14.06 15.54 23.97
N TYR A 4 13.54 16.73 24.23
CA TYR A 4 12.70 17.49 23.31
C TYR A 4 13.46 18.72 22.84
N SER A 5 13.45 18.97 21.55
CA SER A 5 13.94 20.24 20.99
C SER A 5 12.95 20.78 19.97
N LEU A 6 12.99 22.10 19.76
CA LEU A 6 12.17 22.78 18.77
C LEU A 6 13.09 23.40 17.73
N THR A 7 12.79 23.13 16.46
CA THR A 7 13.50 23.74 15.33
C THR A 7 12.54 24.66 14.61
N GLN A 8 12.89 25.94 14.48
CA GLN A 8 12.05 26.92 13.81
C GLN A 8 12.09 26.75 12.29
N ARG A 9 10.93 26.82 11.66
CA ARG A 9 10.74 26.73 10.20
C ARG A 9 10.79 28.11 9.55
N THR A 10 11.01 28.13 8.24
CA THR A 10 11.02 29.36 7.42
C THR A 10 9.65 30.04 7.34
N ASP A 11 8.56 29.30 7.59
CA ASP A 11 7.18 29.81 7.63
C ASP A 11 6.75 30.38 8.99
N GLY A 12 7.68 30.45 9.96
CA GLY A 12 7.42 30.93 11.32
C GLY A 12 6.73 29.91 12.25
N GLY A 13 6.54 28.66 11.82
CA GLY A 13 6.16 27.53 12.66
C GLY A 13 7.37 26.79 13.26
N TYR A 14 7.12 25.68 13.97
CA TYR A 14 8.18 24.87 14.59
C TYR A 14 8.00 23.38 14.31
N ASP A 15 9.11 22.66 14.18
CA ASP A 15 9.16 21.19 14.24
C ASP A 15 9.56 20.77 15.66
N LEU A 16 8.80 19.86 16.27
CA LEU A 16 9.14 19.26 17.58
C LEU A 16 9.96 17.99 17.35
N ILE A 17 11.20 17.98 17.81
CA ILE A 17 12.06 16.79 17.74
C ILE A 17 11.97 16.05 19.06
N VAL A 18 11.65 14.76 18.98
CA VAL A 18 11.64 13.80 20.09
C VAL A 18 12.80 12.84 19.88
N GLU A 19 13.84 12.97 20.71
CA GLU A 19 15.01 12.11 20.66
C GLU A 19 14.85 10.93 21.63
N ILE A 20 14.95 9.73 21.06
CA ILE A 20 14.88 8.45 21.76
C ILE A 20 16.30 7.86 21.84
N PRO A 21 16.88 7.74 23.05
CA PRO A 21 18.18 7.10 23.21
C PRO A 21 18.14 5.64 22.74
N TRP A 22 19.21 5.17 22.09
CA TRP A 22 19.32 3.80 21.58
C TRP A 22 19.09 2.70 22.64
N ARG A 23 19.33 3.02 23.92
CA ARG A 23 19.14 2.10 25.05
C ARG A 23 17.67 1.84 25.41
N GLU A 24 16.75 2.65 24.88
CA GLU A 24 15.30 2.53 25.09
C GLU A 24 14.56 1.99 23.84
N ALA A 25 15.29 1.69 22.75
CA ALA A 25 14.75 1.09 21.53
C ALA A 25 14.84 -0.45 21.60
N GLU A 26 13.71 -1.10 21.92
CA GLU A 26 13.32 -2.52 21.81
C GLU A 26 14.28 -3.70 22.10
N PHE A 27 15.59 -3.53 22.32
CA PHE A 27 16.51 -4.62 22.69
C PHE A 27 16.98 -4.60 24.14
N GLY A 28 16.52 -3.64 24.96
CA GLY A 28 17.00 -3.45 26.34
C GLY A 28 16.10 -3.97 27.45
N PHE A 29 14.79 -4.14 27.21
CA PHE A 29 13.82 -4.36 28.29
C PHE A 29 13.74 -5.80 28.81
N ASP A 30 14.18 -6.79 28.02
CA ASP A 30 14.14 -8.20 28.43
C ASP A 30 15.31 -8.64 29.32
N LEU A 31 16.32 -7.79 29.53
CA LEU A 31 17.52 -8.18 30.28
C LEU A 31 17.64 -7.55 31.67
N TRP A 32 17.09 -6.37 31.94
CA TRP A 32 17.25 -5.71 33.25
C TRP A 32 16.12 -4.72 33.55
N GLY A 33 15.30 -5.00 34.58
CA GLY A 33 14.68 -3.90 35.34
C GLY A 33 13.28 -4.15 35.91
N GLY A 34 13.21 -4.82 37.06
CA GLY A 34 12.22 -4.45 38.06
C GLY A 34 12.60 -3.09 38.66
N ASN A 35 11.82 -2.05 38.38
CA ASN A 35 11.60 -0.93 39.32
C ASN A 35 10.46 -0.01 38.86
N SER A 36 9.66 0.42 39.83
CA SER A 36 8.51 1.31 39.71
C SER A 36 8.92 2.79 39.57
N ALA A 37 9.39 3.18 38.38
CA ALA A 37 9.45 4.60 37.99
C ALA A 37 8.17 4.99 37.21
N PRO A 38 7.65 6.22 37.37
CA PRO A 38 6.50 6.66 36.59
C PRO A 38 6.82 6.63 35.09
N LYS A 39 5.94 5.97 34.33
CA LYS A 39 6.14 5.72 32.90
C LYS A 39 6.27 7.04 32.12
N PRO A 40 7.26 7.19 31.23
CA PRO A 40 7.55 8.43 30.49
C PRO A 40 6.41 8.97 29.61
N GLU A 41 5.50 8.10 29.20
CA GLU A 41 4.32 8.36 28.35
C GLU A 41 3.40 9.48 28.85
N LYS A 42 3.24 9.63 30.17
CA LYS A 42 2.37 10.66 30.77
C LYS A 42 2.90 12.09 30.60
N GLN A 43 4.19 12.27 30.34
CA GLN A 43 4.80 13.60 30.23
C GLN A 43 4.72 14.20 28.82
N LEU A 44 4.83 13.38 27.76
CA LEU A 44 4.75 13.84 26.37
C LEU A 44 3.32 14.28 26.00
N ALA A 45 2.31 13.47 26.34
CA ALA A 45 0.91 13.84 26.11
C ALA A 45 0.52 15.11 26.87
N ALA A 46 0.97 15.27 28.12
CA ALA A 46 0.74 16.48 28.90
C ALA A 46 1.45 17.73 28.33
N TYR A 47 2.67 17.58 27.82
CA TYR A 47 3.41 18.67 27.15
C TYR A 47 2.74 19.08 25.82
N LEU A 48 2.34 18.13 24.98
CA LEU A 48 1.65 18.39 23.72
C LEU A 48 0.28 19.06 23.92
N ALA A 49 -0.47 18.61 24.94
CA ALA A 49 -1.78 19.16 25.27
C ALA A 49 -1.70 20.59 25.85
N LYS A 50 -0.65 20.90 26.62
CA LYS A 50 -0.52 22.19 27.34
C LYS A 50 0.24 23.26 26.54
N ASP A 51 1.39 22.92 25.96
CA ASP A 51 2.33 23.88 25.38
C ASP A 51 2.40 23.82 23.84
N GLY A 52 2.00 22.69 23.23
CA GLY A 52 2.14 22.45 21.79
C GLY A 52 1.25 23.34 20.90
N ARG A 53 0.02 23.63 21.34
CA ARG A 53 -0.92 24.50 20.60
C ARG A 53 -0.49 25.97 20.58
N GLN A 54 0.25 26.43 21.60
CA GLN A 54 0.69 27.83 21.69
C GLN A 54 1.91 28.14 20.81
N LYS A 55 2.72 27.13 20.47
CA LYS A 55 3.98 27.29 19.73
C LYS A 55 3.90 27.05 18.22
N LYS A 56 2.71 26.99 17.61
CA LYS A 56 2.53 26.74 16.15
C LYS A 56 3.35 25.54 15.63
N ILE A 57 3.36 24.44 16.38
CA ILE A 57 4.08 23.22 15.97
C ILE A 57 3.39 22.63 14.74
N LYS A 58 4.17 22.33 13.69
CA LYS A 58 3.68 21.81 12.40
C LYS A 58 3.90 20.33 12.25
N THR A 59 5.06 19.84 12.70
CA THR A 59 5.40 18.41 12.64
C THR A 59 6.08 17.95 13.92
N ILE A 60 5.97 16.66 14.22
CA ILE A 60 6.69 15.96 15.27
C ILE A 60 7.66 14.99 14.58
N ARG A 61 8.94 15.07 14.90
CA ARG A 61 10.02 14.25 14.35
C ARG A 61 10.54 13.30 15.41
N PHE A 62 10.48 12.00 15.13
CA PHE A 62 11.06 10.99 16.02
C PHE A 62 12.45 10.64 15.53
N VAL A 63 13.43 10.81 16.41
CA VAL A 63 14.84 10.53 16.13
C VAL A 63 15.31 9.45 17.09
N VAL A 64 15.61 8.26 16.57
CA VAL A 64 16.12 7.14 17.36
C VAL A 64 17.61 6.99 17.08
N ALA A 65 18.44 7.08 18.11
CA ALA A 65 19.89 6.96 17.97
C ALA A 65 20.52 7.90 16.92
N GLY A 66 19.94 9.09 16.72
CA GLY A 66 20.38 10.07 15.73
C GLY A 66 19.83 9.87 14.31
N LEU A 67 19.03 8.82 14.07
CA LEU A 67 18.35 8.58 12.81
C LEU A 67 16.90 9.07 12.90
N LEU A 68 16.50 9.90 11.94
CA LEU A 68 15.10 10.30 11.79
C LEU A 68 14.29 9.08 11.32
N VAL A 69 13.38 8.60 12.16
CA VAL A 69 12.59 7.39 11.89
C VAL A 69 11.14 7.69 11.52
N ALA A 70 10.62 8.86 11.91
CA ALA A 70 9.28 9.29 11.52
C ALA A 70 9.14 10.82 11.56
N VAL A 71 8.29 11.36 10.69
CA VAL A 71 7.83 12.75 10.70
C VAL A 71 6.31 12.72 10.62
N ILE A 72 5.62 13.27 11.62
CA ILE A 72 4.16 13.24 11.72
C ILE A 72 3.63 14.68 11.75
N PRO A 73 2.61 15.04 10.95
CA PRO A 73 1.91 16.31 11.11
C PRO A 73 1.35 16.46 12.53
N PHE A 74 1.50 17.63 13.14
CA PHE A 74 1.08 17.87 14.52
C PHE A 74 -0.43 17.63 14.73
N SER A 75 -1.25 17.95 13.72
CA SER A 75 -2.69 17.68 13.72
C SER A 75 -3.00 16.19 13.86
N ALA A 76 -2.34 15.33 13.08
CA ALA A 76 -2.52 13.88 13.12
C ALA A 76 -2.09 13.28 14.47
N ALA A 77 -0.97 13.74 15.03
CA ALA A 77 -0.47 13.28 16.33
C ALA A 77 -1.42 13.64 17.50
N THR A 78 -2.11 14.78 17.44
CA THR A 78 -3.04 15.19 18.52
C THR A 78 -4.33 14.39 18.56
N VAL A 79 -4.77 13.80 17.44
CA VAL A 79 -5.95 12.93 17.37
C VAL A 79 -5.59 11.53 17.88
N ALA A 80 -4.50 10.94 17.38
CA ALA A 80 -4.02 9.62 17.78
C ALA A 80 -3.74 9.50 19.30
N LEU A 81 -3.22 10.56 19.92
CA LEU A 81 -2.94 10.62 21.36
C LEU A 81 -4.17 10.92 22.23
N ALA A 82 -5.27 11.42 21.65
CA ALA A 82 -6.51 11.72 22.36
C ALA A 82 -7.47 10.52 22.43
N GLU A 83 -7.40 9.60 21.47
CA GLU A 83 -8.36 8.49 21.33
C GLU A 83 -7.94 7.18 22.02
N SER A 84 -6.69 7.06 22.50
CA SER A 84 -6.16 5.80 23.07
C SER A 84 -5.44 6.00 24.41
N PRO A 85 -6.10 5.81 25.57
CA PRO A 85 -5.48 6.00 26.89
C PRO A 85 -4.56 4.85 27.36
N HIS A 86 -4.38 3.79 26.56
CA HIS A 86 -3.65 2.58 26.97
C HIS A 86 -2.75 2.03 25.86
N PHE A 87 -1.52 2.53 25.74
CA PHE A 87 -0.47 1.86 24.98
C PHE A 87 0.49 1.14 25.94
N THR A 88 0.98 -0.02 25.52
CA THR A 88 1.95 -0.85 26.27
C THR A 88 3.39 -0.41 26.03
N SER A 89 3.68 0.28 24.92
CA SER A 89 4.97 0.89 24.61
C SER A 89 4.84 2.13 23.69
N ILE A 90 5.91 2.92 23.57
CA ILE A 90 6.00 4.05 22.62
C ILE A 90 6.11 3.55 21.18
N ALA A 91 6.67 2.36 20.94
CA ALA A 91 6.72 1.76 19.62
C ALA A 91 5.30 1.49 19.11
N ASP A 92 4.40 0.97 19.96
CA ASP A 92 2.99 0.73 19.60
C ASP A 92 2.24 2.05 19.33
N GLY A 93 2.47 3.09 20.14
CA GLY A 93 1.84 4.40 19.95
C GLY A 93 2.37 5.16 18.74
N VAL A 94 3.66 5.04 18.42
CA VAL A 94 4.28 5.61 17.21
C VAL A 94 3.87 4.80 16.00
N LEU A 95 3.81 3.46 16.06
CA LEU A 95 3.36 2.61 14.97
C LEU A 95 1.88 2.85 14.65
N ALA A 96 1.00 2.97 15.65
CA ALA A 96 -0.40 3.32 15.44
C ALA A 96 -0.57 4.74 14.89
N ALA A 97 0.21 5.72 15.37
CA ALA A 97 0.21 7.07 14.84
C ALA A 97 0.82 7.15 13.43
N VAL A 98 1.79 6.28 13.09
CA VAL A 98 2.39 6.14 11.76
C VAL A 98 1.42 5.40 10.82
N GLU A 99 0.73 4.36 11.26
CA GLU A 99 -0.32 3.66 10.49
C GLU A 99 -1.52 4.59 10.20
N GLN A 100 -1.95 5.39 11.18
CA GLN A 100 -2.95 6.43 10.95
C GLN A 100 -2.40 7.62 10.16
N ALA A 101 -1.12 7.98 10.26
CA ALA A 101 -0.52 9.05 9.44
C ALA A 101 -0.25 8.60 7.99
N VAL A 102 0.01 7.31 7.77
CA VAL A 102 0.06 6.67 6.45
C VAL A 102 -1.35 6.71 5.85
N ARG A 103 -2.40 6.32 6.60
CA ARG A 103 -3.80 6.50 6.19
C ARG A 103 -4.25 7.96 6.06
N ALA A 104 -3.62 8.90 6.77
CA ALA A 104 -3.89 10.33 6.63
C ALA A 104 -3.16 10.96 5.44
N GLY A 105 -2.24 10.23 4.80
CA GLY A 105 -1.66 10.54 3.49
C GLY A 105 -2.51 10.02 2.32
N ASP A 106 -3.38 9.03 2.57
CA ASP A 106 -4.25 8.44 1.55
C ASP A 106 -5.50 9.31 1.34
N LYS A 107 -5.80 9.63 0.07
CA LYS A 107 -7.03 10.33 -0.29
C LYS A 107 -8.22 9.38 -0.14
N PHE A 108 -9.32 9.90 0.40
CA PHE A 108 -10.56 9.13 0.55
C PHE A 108 -11.12 8.72 -0.82
N HIS A 109 -11.61 7.50 -0.95
CA HIS A 109 -12.16 6.97 -2.19
C HIS A 109 -13.54 6.37 -1.99
N MET A 110 -14.51 6.87 -2.75
CA MET A 110 -15.86 6.30 -2.76
C MET A 110 -16.42 6.09 -4.17
N THR A 111 -17.38 5.18 -4.31
CA THR A 111 -18.11 5.00 -5.58
C THR A 111 -19.58 4.64 -5.35
N TYR A 112 -20.44 5.06 -6.28
CA TYR A 112 -21.83 4.65 -6.29
C TYR A 112 -22.01 3.32 -7.02
N LEU A 113 -22.77 2.41 -6.41
CA LEU A 113 -23.13 1.12 -6.99
C LEU A 113 -24.57 1.20 -7.53
N TYR A 114 -24.68 1.50 -8.82
CA TYR A 114 -25.95 1.65 -9.52
C TYR A 114 -26.06 0.65 -10.69
N GLY A 115 -27.15 -0.14 -10.70
CA GLY A 115 -27.37 -1.21 -11.68
C GLY A 115 -26.42 -2.41 -11.52
N GLY A 116 -26.58 -3.41 -12.40
CA GLY A 116 -25.84 -4.68 -12.34
C GLY A 116 -26.36 -5.64 -11.26
N SER A 117 -25.87 -6.88 -11.27
CA SER A 117 -26.14 -7.84 -10.20
C SER A 117 -25.19 -7.63 -9.01
N VAL A 118 -25.59 -8.07 -7.82
CA VAL A 118 -24.74 -8.03 -6.61
C VAL A 118 -23.36 -8.65 -6.87
N SER A 119 -23.30 -9.80 -7.55
CA SER A 119 -22.02 -10.44 -7.88
C SER A 119 -21.15 -9.62 -8.82
N GLN A 120 -21.75 -8.89 -9.77
CA GLN A 120 -21.02 -7.98 -10.65
C GLN A 120 -20.47 -6.79 -9.86
N GLN A 121 -21.27 -6.20 -8.98
CA GLN A 121 -20.85 -5.08 -8.13
C GLN A 121 -19.66 -5.49 -7.23
N ILE A 122 -19.76 -6.64 -6.55
CA ILE A 122 -18.66 -7.17 -5.72
C ILE A 122 -17.38 -7.36 -6.57
N ALA A 123 -17.50 -7.98 -7.75
CA ALA A 123 -16.35 -8.21 -8.62
C ALA A 123 -15.69 -6.90 -9.09
N GLN A 124 -16.48 -5.88 -9.40
CA GLN A 124 -15.95 -4.57 -9.80
C GLN A 124 -15.25 -3.87 -8.64
N VAL A 125 -15.82 -3.89 -7.44
CA VAL A 125 -15.17 -3.33 -6.24
C VAL A 125 -13.85 -4.05 -5.94
N GLN A 126 -13.84 -5.39 -6.02
CA GLN A 126 -12.63 -6.20 -5.85
C GLN A 126 -11.55 -5.90 -6.88
N ALA A 127 -11.94 -5.63 -8.13
CA ALA A 127 -10.99 -5.31 -9.19
C ALA A 127 -10.26 -3.98 -8.97
N VAL A 128 -10.92 -3.01 -8.33
CA VAL A 128 -10.32 -1.69 -8.01
C VAL A 128 -9.56 -1.74 -6.67
N GLY A 129 -10.14 -2.37 -5.65
CA GLY A 129 -9.45 -2.73 -4.40
C GLY A 129 -9.26 -1.63 -3.35
N ASN A 130 -9.24 -0.35 -3.71
CA ASN A 130 -8.87 0.75 -2.80
C ASN A 130 -10.02 1.71 -2.44
N PHE A 131 -11.25 1.21 -2.31
CA PHE A 131 -12.37 2.02 -1.85
C PHE A 131 -12.46 2.06 -0.31
N ASP A 132 -12.69 3.23 0.26
CA ASP A 132 -13.10 3.35 1.67
C ASP A 132 -14.59 3.10 1.84
N THR A 133 -15.39 3.47 0.84
CA THR A 133 -16.85 3.46 0.91
C THR A 133 -17.49 3.13 -0.43
N VAL A 134 -18.49 2.26 -0.41
CA VAL A 134 -19.41 2.06 -1.53
C VAL A 134 -20.81 2.55 -1.16
N SER A 135 -21.47 3.19 -2.12
CA SER A 135 -22.81 3.76 -1.96
C SER A 135 -23.82 3.07 -2.86
N PRO A 136 -24.46 1.97 -2.40
CA PRO A 136 -25.49 1.29 -3.16
C PRO A 136 -26.83 2.03 -3.13
N SER A 137 -27.60 1.91 -4.20
CA SER A 137 -28.95 2.49 -4.36
C SER A 137 -30.02 1.70 -3.58
N TYR A 138 -29.86 1.58 -2.26
CA TYR A 138 -30.82 0.84 -1.41
C TYR A 138 -31.91 1.71 -0.80
N PHE A 139 -31.73 3.02 -0.69
CA PHE A 139 -32.69 3.90 -0.05
C PHE A 139 -33.34 4.81 -1.11
N ASP A 140 -34.63 4.64 -1.29
CA ASP A 140 -35.46 5.49 -2.14
C ASP A 140 -36.41 6.32 -1.28
N ILE A 141 -36.84 7.47 -1.79
CA ILE A 141 -37.93 8.26 -1.21
C ILE A 141 -39.20 7.93 -1.99
N SER A 142 -40.20 7.40 -1.28
CA SER A 142 -41.50 7.09 -1.85
C SER A 142 -42.23 8.37 -2.27
N ALA A 143 -43.27 8.22 -3.09
CA ALA A 143 -44.14 9.35 -3.45
C ALA A 143 -44.76 10.06 -2.22
N GLN A 144 -44.82 9.40 -1.06
CA GLN A 144 -45.33 9.94 0.19
C GLN A 144 -44.26 10.67 1.03
N GLY A 145 -43.01 10.70 0.57
CA GLY A 145 -41.89 11.29 1.31
C GLY A 145 -41.31 10.38 2.39
N GLU A 146 -41.60 9.08 2.34
CA GLU A 146 -41.10 8.11 3.32
C GLU A 146 -39.96 7.28 2.73
N LEU A 147 -39.09 6.74 3.60
CA LEU A 147 -38.07 5.80 3.18
C LEU A 147 -38.71 4.53 2.57
N SER A 148 -38.23 4.15 1.39
CA SER A 148 -38.54 2.90 0.71
C SER A 148 -37.22 2.15 0.46
N LEU A 149 -37.17 0.86 0.81
CA LEU A 149 -35.96 0.06 0.63
C LEU A 149 -35.98 -0.67 -0.72
N ASN A 150 -34.89 -0.53 -1.48
CA ASN A 150 -34.69 -1.20 -2.76
C ASN A 150 -33.70 -2.37 -2.63
N GLY A 151 -34.16 -3.45 -1.98
CA GLY A 151 -33.45 -4.73 -1.97
C GLY A 151 -32.07 -4.71 -1.34
N VAL A 152 -31.97 -4.34 -0.06
CA VAL A 152 -30.71 -4.36 0.72
C VAL A 152 -30.09 -5.76 0.70
N SER A 153 -28.89 -5.91 0.12
CA SER A 153 -28.22 -7.20 -0.03
C SER A 153 -27.24 -7.47 1.11
N ALA A 154 -27.58 -8.40 2.01
CA ALA A 154 -26.65 -8.87 3.04
C ALA A 154 -25.34 -9.43 2.43
N THR A 155 -25.42 -10.11 1.28
CA THR A 155 -24.23 -10.64 0.59
C THR A 155 -23.28 -9.53 0.15
N LEU A 156 -23.80 -8.41 -0.35
CA LEU A 156 -22.96 -7.26 -0.68
C LEU A 156 -22.35 -6.66 0.57
N VAL A 157 -23.18 -6.42 1.61
CA VAL A 157 -22.74 -5.85 2.88
C VAL A 157 -21.60 -6.67 3.49
N ASP A 158 -21.78 -7.98 3.63
CA ASP A 158 -20.77 -8.88 4.19
C ASP A 158 -19.47 -8.89 3.35
N ALA A 159 -19.59 -8.88 2.02
CA ALA A 159 -18.43 -8.87 1.13
C ALA A 159 -17.60 -7.58 1.25
N MET A 160 -18.28 -6.42 1.34
CA MET A 160 -17.61 -5.14 1.53
C MET A 160 -16.94 -5.07 2.90
N HIS A 161 -17.63 -5.50 3.96
CA HIS A 161 -17.07 -5.53 5.32
C HIS A 161 -15.85 -6.46 5.44
N GLN A 162 -15.85 -7.61 4.77
CA GLN A 162 -14.69 -8.50 4.69
C GLN A 162 -13.48 -7.84 4.03
N MET A 163 -13.71 -6.87 3.13
CA MET A 163 -12.67 -6.06 2.50
C MET A 163 -12.31 -4.80 3.31
N GLY A 164 -12.96 -4.56 4.45
CA GLY A 164 -12.79 -3.34 5.25
C GLY A 164 -13.47 -2.10 4.66
N ILE A 165 -14.38 -2.28 3.70
CA ILE A 165 -15.07 -1.21 2.98
C ILE A 165 -16.41 -0.92 3.64
N LYS A 166 -16.72 0.37 3.87
CA LYS A 166 -18.00 0.79 4.40
C LYS A 166 -19.11 0.68 3.35
N VAL A 167 -20.31 0.29 3.80
CA VAL A 167 -21.52 0.31 2.96
C VAL A 167 -22.45 1.41 3.44
N VAL A 168 -22.51 2.49 2.67
CA VAL A 168 -23.22 3.72 3.02
C VAL A 168 -24.27 4.01 1.95
N PRO A 169 -25.52 3.51 2.07
CA PRO A 169 -26.49 3.64 1.00
C PRO A 169 -26.82 5.08 0.63
N MET A 170 -27.03 5.29 -0.66
CA MET A 170 -27.57 6.54 -1.20
C MET A 170 -29.08 6.61 -0.93
N LEU A 171 -29.54 7.70 -0.32
CA LEU A 171 -30.96 8.07 -0.21
C LEU A 171 -31.34 8.96 -1.39
N SER A 172 -32.08 8.43 -2.35
CA SER A 172 -32.46 9.16 -3.57
C SER A 172 -33.96 9.39 -3.68
N ASN A 173 -34.35 10.57 -4.17
CA ASN A 173 -35.69 10.84 -4.67
C ASN A 173 -35.83 10.63 -6.20
N HIS A 174 -34.80 10.11 -6.88
CA HIS A 174 -34.80 9.88 -8.33
C HIS A 174 -35.24 11.11 -9.13
N TRP A 175 -34.79 12.29 -8.72
CA TRP A 175 -35.19 13.59 -9.30
C TRP A 175 -36.67 13.97 -9.12
N ASP A 176 -37.50 13.15 -8.46
CA ASP A 176 -38.90 13.48 -8.15
C ASP A 176 -38.95 14.57 -7.07
N ARG A 177 -39.19 15.80 -7.53
CA ARG A 177 -39.33 16.96 -6.66
C ARG A 177 -40.40 16.76 -5.61
N THR A 178 -41.57 16.22 -5.98
CA THR A 178 -42.70 16.11 -5.05
C THR A 178 -42.39 15.14 -3.91
N ALA A 179 -41.73 14.03 -4.22
CA ALA A 179 -41.26 13.08 -3.23
C ALA A 179 -40.25 13.72 -2.27
N GLY A 180 -39.25 14.45 -2.79
CA GLY A 180 -38.26 15.16 -1.99
C GLY A 180 -38.86 16.27 -1.11
N GLU A 181 -39.79 17.06 -1.65
CA GLU A 181 -40.50 18.10 -0.89
C GLU A 181 -41.30 17.50 0.27
N ARG A 182 -42.02 16.39 0.04
CA ARG A 182 -42.76 15.67 1.09
C ARG A 182 -41.83 15.09 2.14
N ALA A 183 -40.71 14.53 1.73
CA ALA A 183 -39.71 13.98 2.65
C ALA A 183 -39.14 15.05 3.58
N LEU A 184 -38.92 16.26 3.07
CA LEU A 184 -38.41 17.40 3.83
C LEU A 184 -39.50 18.14 4.65
N GLN A 185 -40.78 17.77 4.55
CA GLN A 185 -41.81 18.28 5.46
C GLN A 185 -41.70 17.69 6.87
N ASP A 186 -41.14 16.48 7.00
CA ASP A 186 -40.89 15.83 8.29
C ASP A 186 -39.50 15.16 8.34
N PRO A 187 -38.42 15.97 8.47
CA PRO A 187 -37.05 15.47 8.55
C PRO A 187 -36.81 14.50 9.73
N GLU A 188 -37.55 14.66 10.83
CA GLU A 188 -37.39 13.83 12.03
C GLU A 188 -37.89 12.40 11.79
N LYS A 189 -39.06 12.27 11.14
CA LYS A 189 -39.61 10.97 10.74
C LYS A 189 -38.69 10.26 9.75
N LEU A 190 -38.26 10.96 8.70
CA LEU A 190 -37.38 10.38 7.68
C LEU A 190 -36.04 9.93 8.29
N ALA A 191 -35.42 10.76 9.14
CA ALA A 191 -34.19 10.39 9.84
C ALA A 191 -34.38 9.13 10.70
N GLY A 192 -35.52 9.02 11.40
CA GLY A 192 -35.87 7.83 12.16
C GLY A 192 -35.89 6.56 11.31
N GLN A 193 -36.59 6.61 10.17
CA GLN A 193 -36.67 5.48 9.24
C GLN A 193 -35.30 5.06 8.69
N ILE A 194 -34.45 6.04 8.35
CA ILE A 194 -33.09 5.79 7.85
C ILE A 194 -32.24 5.12 8.94
N ILE A 195 -32.28 5.63 10.17
CA ILE A 195 -31.52 5.08 11.30
C ILE A 195 -31.95 3.65 11.60
N ASP A 196 -33.25 3.38 11.59
CA ASP A 196 -33.78 2.04 11.80
C ASP A 196 -33.28 1.08 10.70
N ALA A 197 -33.34 1.49 9.42
CA ALA A 197 -32.83 0.70 8.31
C ALA A 197 -31.32 0.44 8.42
N ILE A 198 -30.52 1.46 8.78
CA ILE A 198 -29.09 1.33 9.01
C ILE A 198 -28.80 0.26 10.06
N ASN A 199 -29.50 0.32 11.19
CA ASN A 199 -29.30 -0.62 12.30
C ASN A 199 -29.77 -2.03 11.95
N THR A 200 -30.94 -2.17 11.31
CA THR A 200 -31.51 -3.47 10.92
C THR A 200 -30.62 -4.23 9.95
N HIS A 201 -29.97 -3.51 9.01
CA HIS A 201 -29.20 -4.13 7.93
C HIS A 201 -27.68 -4.06 8.13
N GLY A 202 -27.21 -3.59 9.28
CA GLY A 202 -25.77 -3.50 9.58
C GLY A 202 -25.01 -2.52 8.69
N LEU A 203 -25.68 -1.52 8.11
CA LEU A 203 -25.08 -0.54 7.19
C LEU A 203 -24.21 0.47 7.94
N ASP A 204 -23.27 1.10 7.27
CA ASP A 204 -22.28 1.99 7.90
C ASP A 204 -22.65 3.47 7.89
N GLY A 205 -23.79 3.83 7.33
CA GLY A 205 -24.20 5.23 7.26
C GLY A 205 -25.29 5.49 6.25
N VAL A 206 -25.41 6.76 5.86
CA VAL A 206 -26.24 7.20 4.73
C VAL A 206 -25.53 8.31 3.96
N ASN A 207 -25.61 8.22 2.63
CA ASN A 207 -25.27 9.29 1.72
C ASN A 207 -26.57 9.94 1.24
N VAL A 208 -26.85 11.17 1.66
CA VAL A 208 -28.12 11.85 1.37
C VAL A 208 -28.06 12.52 0.01
N ASP A 209 -28.93 12.10 -0.91
CA ASP A 209 -28.98 12.55 -2.30
C ASP A 209 -30.42 12.97 -2.69
N ILE A 210 -30.92 14.00 -2.00
CA ILE A 210 -32.21 14.63 -2.33
C ILE A 210 -31.96 15.74 -3.36
N GLU A 211 -32.41 15.50 -4.58
CA GLU A 211 -32.19 16.37 -5.72
C GLU A 211 -33.47 17.10 -6.16
N ASN A 212 -33.33 18.14 -6.99
CA ASN A 212 -34.44 18.86 -7.63
C ASN A 212 -35.50 19.51 -6.70
N VAL A 213 -35.30 19.50 -5.38
CA VAL A 213 -35.97 20.42 -4.44
C VAL A 213 -35.43 21.84 -4.63
N THR A 214 -35.90 22.83 -3.87
CA THR A 214 -35.50 24.24 -4.09
C THR A 214 -34.98 24.90 -2.82
N ALA A 215 -34.48 26.13 -2.93
CA ALA A 215 -34.06 26.95 -1.78
C ALA A 215 -35.11 27.07 -0.66
N ALA A 216 -36.40 26.88 -0.96
CA ALA A 216 -37.47 26.86 0.05
C ALA A 216 -37.31 25.70 1.08
N HIS A 217 -36.59 24.63 0.71
CA HIS A 217 -36.39 23.44 1.54
C HIS A 217 -34.97 23.35 2.12
N ARG A 218 -34.15 24.39 1.92
CA ARG A 218 -32.74 24.44 2.34
C ARG A 218 -32.55 24.12 3.83
N ASP A 219 -33.35 24.77 4.67
CA ASP A 219 -33.23 24.63 6.12
C ASP A 219 -33.70 23.25 6.59
N ALA A 220 -34.79 22.73 6.00
CA ALA A 220 -35.30 21.40 6.29
C ALA A 220 -34.33 20.30 5.88
N TYR A 221 -33.65 20.45 4.74
CA TYR A 221 -32.59 19.54 4.30
C TYR A 221 -31.42 19.57 5.28
N THR A 222 -30.94 20.76 5.66
CA THR A 222 -29.88 20.88 6.67
C THR A 222 -30.28 20.28 8.01
N GLN A 223 -31.56 20.42 8.40
CA GLN A 223 -32.12 19.83 9.61
C GLN A 223 -32.13 18.30 9.56
N LEU A 224 -32.47 17.68 8.42
CA LEU A 224 -32.38 16.22 8.23
C LEU A 224 -30.97 15.72 8.55
N VAL A 225 -29.95 16.33 7.93
CA VAL A 225 -28.53 15.95 8.12
C VAL A 225 -28.07 16.18 9.55
N ARG A 226 -28.50 17.27 10.19
CA ARG A 226 -28.25 17.53 11.61
C ARG A 226 -28.82 16.42 12.51
N ILE A 227 -30.07 16.01 12.29
CA ILE A 227 -30.75 14.98 13.09
C ILE A 227 -30.03 13.64 12.90
N LEU A 228 -29.72 13.26 11.66
CA LEU A 228 -28.96 12.05 11.34
C LEU A 228 -27.63 12.04 12.10
N ARG A 229 -26.85 13.13 12.03
CA ARG A 229 -25.56 13.19 12.71
C ARG A 229 -25.67 13.11 14.23
N GLN A 230 -26.68 13.74 14.83
CA GLN A 230 -26.91 13.74 16.28
C GLN A 230 -27.34 12.36 16.81
N ARG A 231 -28.08 11.59 16.00
CA ARG A 231 -28.67 10.32 16.43
C ARG A 231 -27.85 9.09 16.02
N LEU A 232 -27.02 9.20 14.96
CA LEU A 232 -26.11 8.14 14.55
C LEU A 232 -24.78 8.19 15.32
N PRO A 233 -24.24 7.05 15.80
CA PRO A 233 -22.93 6.98 16.44
C PRO A 233 -21.81 7.56 15.56
N ALA A 234 -20.74 8.09 16.16
CA ALA A 234 -19.64 8.74 15.44
C ALA A 234 -18.95 7.83 14.39
N GLY A 235 -18.98 6.50 14.58
CA GLY A 235 -18.46 5.55 13.59
C GLY A 235 -19.34 5.34 12.35
N LYS A 236 -20.60 5.79 12.38
CA LYS A 236 -21.51 5.75 11.23
C LYS A 236 -21.36 7.03 10.40
N GLU A 237 -21.22 6.87 9.09
CA GLU A 237 -21.07 7.96 8.15
C GLU A 237 -22.40 8.68 7.89
N VAL A 238 -22.33 10.01 7.82
CA VAL A 238 -23.37 10.88 7.29
C VAL A 238 -22.73 11.76 6.23
N SER A 239 -22.96 11.46 4.96
CA SER A 239 -22.45 12.24 3.83
C SER A 239 -23.60 12.78 2.98
N VAL A 240 -23.34 13.79 2.15
CA VAL A 240 -24.37 14.44 1.32
C VAL A 240 -23.84 14.62 -0.09
N ALA A 241 -24.60 14.18 -1.09
CA ALA A 241 -24.39 14.54 -2.48
C ALA A 241 -24.97 15.94 -2.74
N VAL A 242 -24.15 16.85 -3.27
CA VAL A 242 -24.55 18.24 -3.52
C VAL A 242 -24.28 18.63 -4.97
N ALA A 243 -25.20 19.42 -5.53
CA ALA A 243 -25.11 19.96 -6.88
C ALA A 243 -23.83 20.78 -7.07
N ALA A 244 -23.05 20.53 -8.13
CA ALA A 244 -21.98 21.45 -8.49
C ALA A 244 -22.53 22.86 -8.76
N ASN A 245 -21.93 23.87 -8.14
CA ASN A 245 -22.42 25.24 -8.19
C ASN A 245 -21.33 26.24 -8.66
N PRO A 246 -20.89 26.15 -9.92
CA PRO A 246 -19.80 26.98 -10.44
C PRO A 246 -20.15 28.48 -10.49
N ASN A 247 -21.41 28.86 -10.33
CA ASN A 247 -21.88 30.25 -10.46
C ASN A 247 -22.45 30.82 -9.16
N GLY A 248 -22.36 30.09 -8.04
CA GLY A 248 -22.88 30.54 -6.76
C GLY A 248 -24.38 30.82 -6.76
N TRP A 249 -25.15 30.01 -7.48
CA TRP A 249 -26.59 30.11 -7.52
C TRP A 249 -27.20 29.82 -6.14
N THR A 250 -28.03 30.73 -5.66
CA THR A 250 -28.72 30.63 -4.36
C THR A 250 -30.21 30.28 -4.51
N THR A 251 -30.70 30.16 -5.75
CA THR A 251 -32.09 29.85 -6.09
C THR A 251 -32.18 28.62 -6.99
N GLY A 252 -33.39 28.12 -7.20
CA GLY A 252 -33.59 26.86 -7.91
C GLY A 252 -33.05 25.69 -7.09
N TRP A 253 -32.66 24.61 -7.75
CA TRP A 253 -32.22 23.39 -7.07
C TRP A 253 -30.83 23.52 -6.43
N HIS A 254 -29.88 24.23 -7.03
CA HIS A 254 -28.62 24.57 -6.38
C HIS A 254 -28.81 25.29 -5.04
N GLY A 255 -29.87 26.10 -4.92
CA GLY A 255 -30.18 26.84 -3.71
C GLY A 255 -30.66 26.00 -2.53
N SER A 256 -31.03 24.73 -2.75
CA SER A 256 -31.44 23.81 -1.68
C SER A 256 -30.27 23.37 -0.79
N TYR A 257 -29.03 23.47 -1.29
CA TYR A 257 -27.85 23.00 -0.57
C TYR A 257 -27.22 24.13 0.23
N ASP A 258 -27.36 24.08 1.55
CA ASP A 258 -26.57 24.92 2.46
C ASP A 258 -25.19 24.32 2.68
N TYR A 259 -24.23 24.60 1.79
CA TYR A 259 -22.88 24.03 1.88
C TYR A 259 -22.26 24.17 3.28
N ALA A 260 -22.33 25.37 3.87
CA ALA A 260 -21.76 25.63 5.19
C ALA A 260 -22.54 24.90 6.30
N GLY A 261 -23.88 24.95 6.27
CA GLY A 261 -24.73 24.28 7.24
C GLY A 261 -24.63 22.75 7.18
N LEU A 262 -24.65 22.18 5.98
CA LEU A 262 -24.51 20.74 5.75
C LEU A 262 -23.14 20.24 6.21
N ALA A 263 -22.05 20.94 5.87
CA ALA A 263 -20.69 20.54 6.24
C ALA A 263 -20.40 20.54 7.75
N GLN A 264 -21.22 21.22 8.57
CA GLN A 264 -21.13 21.12 10.03
C GLN A 264 -21.51 19.74 10.54
N TYR A 265 -22.46 19.09 9.88
CA TYR A 265 -23.06 17.84 10.34
C TYR A 265 -22.65 16.64 9.48
N ALA A 266 -22.29 16.85 8.22
CA ALA A 266 -21.78 15.81 7.36
C ALA A 266 -20.28 15.52 7.61
N ASP A 267 -19.91 14.26 7.44
CA ASP A 267 -18.51 13.81 7.39
C ASP A 267 -17.82 14.39 6.15
N TYR A 268 -18.53 14.45 5.02
CA TYR A 268 -18.12 15.15 3.81
C TYR A 268 -19.31 15.52 2.91
N LEU A 269 -19.07 16.49 2.02
CA LEU A 269 -19.94 16.77 0.88
C LEU A 269 -19.30 16.19 -0.39
N MET A 270 -20.04 15.33 -1.09
CA MET A 270 -19.67 14.85 -2.42
C MET A 270 -20.21 15.85 -3.43
N ILE A 271 -19.31 16.59 -4.09
CA ILE A 271 -19.69 17.55 -5.14
C ILE A 271 -19.93 16.77 -6.43
N MET A 272 -21.17 16.74 -6.90
CA MET A 272 -21.54 16.14 -8.19
C MET A 272 -21.06 17.03 -9.34
N ALA A 273 -19.73 17.08 -9.56
CA ALA A 273 -19.05 17.94 -10.52
C ALA A 273 -19.15 17.41 -11.96
N TYR A 274 -20.37 17.08 -12.36
CA TYR A 274 -20.73 16.59 -13.67
C TYR A 274 -22.13 17.07 -14.06
N ASP A 275 -22.55 16.71 -15.27
CA ASP A 275 -23.76 17.23 -15.92
C ASP A 275 -23.71 18.74 -16.20
N GLU A 276 -22.52 19.25 -16.55
CA GLU A 276 -22.37 20.57 -17.17
C GLU A 276 -23.21 20.67 -18.46
N SER A 277 -23.21 19.59 -19.25
CA SER A 277 -24.20 19.32 -20.29
C SER A 277 -25.08 18.18 -19.83
N TRP A 278 -26.38 18.26 -20.08
CA TRP A 278 -27.38 17.33 -19.54
C TRP A 278 -28.44 16.95 -20.59
N GLU A 279 -29.38 16.09 -20.22
CA GLU A 279 -30.47 15.71 -21.13
C GLU A 279 -31.38 16.91 -21.40
N GLY A 280 -31.47 17.31 -22.67
CA GLY A 280 -32.16 18.51 -23.14
C GLY A 280 -31.24 19.72 -23.35
N SER A 281 -29.95 19.65 -23.00
CA SER A 281 -28.99 20.72 -23.31
C SER A 281 -28.47 20.63 -24.75
N ALA A 282 -27.80 21.68 -25.21
CA ALA A 282 -26.96 21.60 -26.40
C ALA A 282 -25.78 20.62 -26.16
N PRO A 283 -25.18 20.04 -27.22
CA PRO A 283 -24.00 19.18 -27.10
C PRO A 283 -22.81 19.90 -26.45
N GLY A 284 -22.24 19.30 -25.42
CA GLY A 284 -21.08 19.82 -24.71
C GLY A 284 -20.48 18.80 -23.72
N PRO A 285 -19.35 19.13 -23.08
CA PRO A 285 -18.67 18.24 -22.13
C PRO A 285 -19.60 17.85 -20.98
N VAL A 286 -19.45 16.61 -20.49
CA VAL A 286 -20.17 16.13 -19.30
C VAL A 286 -19.67 16.85 -18.05
N ALA A 287 -18.36 17.04 -17.95
CA ALA A 287 -17.70 17.75 -16.86
C ALA A 287 -16.43 18.39 -17.41
N SER A 288 -16.44 19.63 -17.93
CA SER A 288 -15.16 20.24 -18.32
C SER A 288 -14.30 20.56 -17.10
N ALA A 289 -12.97 20.48 -17.20
CA ALA A 289 -12.08 20.85 -16.11
C ALA A 289 -12.32 22.28 -15.59
N PRO A 290 -12.60 23.31 -16.43
CA PRO A 290 -12.99 24.63 -15.94
C PRO A 290 -14.27 24.64 -15.10
N PHE A 291 -15.30 23.88 -15.50
CA PHE A 291 -16.54 23.73 -14.71
C PHE A 291 -16.28 23.05 -13.36
N VAL A 292 -15.49 21.97 -13.37
CA VAL A 292 -15.09 21.23 -12.18
C VAL A 292 -14.31 22.12 -11.21
N GLU A 293 -13.25 22.79 -11.69
CA GLU A 293 -12.41 23.67 -10.89
C GLU A 293 -13.21 24.83 -10.30
N LYS A 294 -14.11 25.44 -11.07
CA LYS A 294 -14.95 26.54 -10.58
C LYS A 294 -15.91 26.08 -9.48
N SER A 295 -16.43 24.85 -9.59
CA SER A 295 -17.28 24.22 -8.58
C SER A 295 -16.52 23.91 -7.29
N ILE A 296 -15.27 23.40 -7.40
CA ILE A 296 -14.37 23.21 -6.25
C ILE A 296 -14.11 24.55 -5.54
N ARG A 297 -13.76 25.60 -6.29
CA ARG A 297 -13.49 26.93 -5.74
C ARG A 297 -14.71 27.55 -5.05
N TYR A 298 -15.91 27.26 -5.52
CA TYR A 298 -17.13 27.65 -4.81
C TYR A 298 -17.29 26.89 -3.50
N ALA A 299 -17.14 25.56 -3.51
CA ALA A 299 -17.24 24.74 -2.31
C ALA A 299 -16.24 25.18 -1.21
N LEU A 300 -14.99 25.47 -1.59
CA LEU A 300 -13.93 25.92 -0.67
C LEU A 300 -14.20 27.27 0.01
N GLN A 301 -15.16 28.07 -0.47
CA GLN A 301 -15.58 29.30 0.22
C GLN A 301 -16.45 29.00 1.46
N HIS A 302 -17.00 27.79 1.56
CA HIS A 302 -18.01 27.41 2.55
C HIS A 302 -17.66 26.15 3.34
N VAL A 303 -16.79 25.30 2.80
CA VAL A 303 -16.51 23.94 3.29
C VAL A 303 -14.99 23.75 3.38
N PRO A 304 -14.46 23.22 4.50
CA PRO A 304 -13.05 22.85 4.59
C PRO A 304 -12.67 21.80 3.53
N ALA A 305 -11.45 21.88 2.99
CA ALA A 305 -10.98 20.99 1.91
C ALA A 305 -11.05 19.51 2.32
N GLU A 306 -10.73 19.20 3.58
CA GLU A 306 -10.77 17.86 4.17
C GLU A 306 -12.19 17.27 4.31
N LYS A 307 -13.23 18.04 3.96
CA LYS A 307 -14.64 17.61 3.90
C LYS A 307 -15.23 17.65 2.49
N ILE A 308 -14.43 17.88 1.45
CA ILE A 308 -14.89 17.91 0.07
C ILE A 308 -14.43 16.65 -0.65
N VAL A 309 -15.38 15.87 -1.17
CA VAL A 309 -15.13 14.76 -2.10
C VAL A 309 -15.49 15.21 -3.50
N LEU A 310 -14.56 15.09 -4.44
CA LEU A 310 -14.77 15.46 -5.84
C LEU A 310 -15.47 14.32 -6.59
N GLY A 311 -16.69 14.55 -7.06
CA GLY A 311 -17.43 13.63 -7.91
C GLY A 311 -16.99 13.67 -9.37
N VAL A 312 -16.72 12.51 -9.98
CA VAL A 312 -16.43 12.36 -11.42
C VAL A 312 -17.41 11.41 -12.12
N PRO A 313 -17.78 11.68 -13.39
CA PRO A 313 -18.72 10.85 -14.13
C PRO A 313 -18.02 9.72 -14.90
N LEU A 314 -18.56 8.51 -14.83
CA LEU A 314 -18.11 7.31 -15.55
C LEU A 314 -18.99 7.03 -16.79
N TYR A 315 -19.53 8.10 -17.39
CA TYR A 315 -20.45 8.04 -18.53
C TYR A 315 -20.20 9.20 -19.51
N GLY A 316 -20.81 9.09 -20.69
CA GLY A 316 -20.93 10.15 -21.68
C GLY A 316 -22.38 10.54 -21.96
N ARG A 317 -22.57 11.56 -22.80
CA ARG A 317 -23.87 12.03 -23.28
C ARG A 317 -23.87 12.09 -24.80
N ILE A 318 -24.93 11.56 -25.41
CA ILE A 318 -25.07 11.43 -26.87
C ILE A 318 -26.26 12.23 -27.41
N TRP A 319 -26.03 12.91 -28.52
CA TRP A 319 -27.01 13.66 -29.30
C TRP A 319 -27.10 13.09 -30.71
N SER A 320 -28.31 13.08 -31.26
CA SER A 320 -28.57 12.73 -32.65
C SER A 320 -28.98 13.96 -33.46
N ALA A 321 -28.54 14.03 -34.72
CA ALA A 321 -28.85 15.17 -35.59
C ALA A 321 -30.35 15.36 -35.85
N ASP A 322 -31.14 14.28 -35.73
CA ASP A 322 -32.60 14.29 -35.86
C ASP A 322 -33.34 14.61 -34.54
N GLY A 323 -32.61 14.85 -33.45
CA GLY A 323 -33.19 15.23 -32.15
C GLY A 323 -33.85 14.08 -31.37
N ARG A 324 -33.75 12.82 -31.81
CA ARG A 324 -34.25 11.66 -31.06
C ARG A 324 -33.50 11.43 -29.74
N LEU A 325 -32.20 11.70 -29.75
CA LEU A 325 -31.32 11.72 -28.59
C LEU A 325 -30.85 13.15 -28.36
N GLN A 326 -31.00 13.63 -27.13
CA GLN A 326 -30.73 15.02 -26.75
C GLN A 326 -29.86 15.06 -25.50
N GLY A 327 -28.69 14.42 -25.55
CA GLY A 327 -27.79 14.34 -24.39
C GLY A 327 -28.12 13.19 -23.46
N ASN A 328 -28.74 12.13 -23.96
CA ASN A 328 -29.04 10.93 -23.18
C ASN A 328 -27.74 10.28 -22.68
N GLY A 329 -27.74 9.79 -21.44
CA GLY A 329 -26.59 9.15 -20.83
C GLY A 329 -26.23 7.81 -21.49
N ILE A 330 -24.93 7.54 -21.63
CA ILE A 330 -24.38 6.28 -22.13
C ILE A 330 -23.13 5.90 -21.32
N SER A 331 -23.03 4.65 -20.87
CA SER A 331 -21.84 4.20 -20.11
C SER A 331 -20.57 4.23 -20.97
N ILE A 332 -19.42 4.56 -20.38
CA ILE A 332 -18.12 4.52 -21.05
C ILE A 332 -17.89 3.13 -21.66
N LYS A 333 -18.19 2.06 -20.91
CA LYS A 333 -18.09 0.66 -21.37
C LYS A 333 -18.88 0.34 -22.64
N THR A 334 -20.06 0.93 -22.81
CA THR A 334 -20.85 0.73 -24.04
C THR A 334 -20.34 1.64 -25.14
N LEU A 335 -20.00 2.88 -24.79
CA LEU A 335 -19.54 3.90 -25.70
C LEU A 335 -18.25 3.49 -26.42
N GLU A 336 -17.23 3.00 -25.72
CA GLU A 336 -15.95 2.60 -26.33
C GLU A 336 -16.15 1.54 -27.43
N ARG A 337 -16.95 0.51 -27.15
CA ARG A 337 -17.29 -0.53 -28.14
C ARG A 337 -18.06 0.04 -29.33
N MET A 338 -19.01 0.94 -29.05
CA MET A 338 -19.82 1.59 -30.08
C MET A 338 -18.98 2.48 -30.99
N LEU A 339 -18.05 3.27 -30.43
CA LEU A 339 -17.17 4.16 -31.19
C LEU A 339 -16.20 3.36 -32.08
N ALA A 340 -15.70 2.22 -31.60
CA ALA A 340 -14.88 1.32 -32.40
C ALA A 340 -15.68 0.72 -33.59
N ASP A 341 -16.87 0.19 -33.32
CA ASP A 341 -17.73 -0.42 -34.35
C ASP A 341 -18.12 0.59 -35.45
N TYR A 342 -18.40 1.84 -35.08
CA TYR A 342 -18.76 2.91 -36.02
C TYR A 342 -17.56 3.67 -36.59
N ARG A 343 -16.32 3.30 -36.25
CA ARG A 343 -15.08 3.97 -36.71
C ARG A 343 -15.14 5.49 -36.46
N ALA A 344 -15.60 5.86 -35.27
CA ALA A 344 -15.81 7.25 -34.90
C ALA A 344 -14.51 8.04 -34.92
N THR A 345 -14.59 9.34 -35.26
CA THR A 345 -13.46 10.25 -35.09
C THR A 345 -13.51 10.84 -33.69
N ILE A 346 -12.51 10.54 -32.88
CA ILE A 346 -12.37 11.05 -31.51
C ILE A 346 -11.42 12.24 -31.54
N THR A 347 -11.84 13.33 -30.91
CA THR A 347 -11.06 14.55 -30.69
C THR A 347 -10.99 14.84 -29.20
N TYR A 348 -9.89 15.45 -28.75
CA TYR A 348 -9.71 15.86 -27.36
C TYR A 348 -9.61 17.38 -27.28
N SER A 349 -10.35 17.99 -26.35
CA SER A 349 -10.21 19.42 -26.09
C SER A 349 -9.22 19.64 -24.94
N ASP A 350 -8.04 20.20 -25.23
CA ASP A 350 -7.05 20.53 -24.20
C ASP A 350 -7.54 21.60 -23.22
N THR A 351 -8.44 22.49 -23.66
CA THR A 351 -9.00 23.54 -22.80
C THR A 351 -10.09 23.02 -21.88
N MET A 352 -10.94 22.12 -22.38
CA MET A 352 -12.02 21.53 -21.58
C MET A 352 -11.56 20.30 -20.81
N GLN A 353 -10.44 19.67 -21.21
CA GLN A 353 -9.99 18.36 -20.73
C GLN A 353 -11.13 17.33 -20.83
N SER A 354 -11.73 17.23 -22.01
CA SER A 354 -12.84 16.32 -22.31
C SER A 354 -12.76 15.81 -23.75
N PRO A 355 -12.95 14.50 -23.98
CA PRO A 355 -13.08 13.93 -25.31
C PRO A 355 -14.47 14.17 -25.92
N LYS A 356 -14.48 14.34 -27.23
CA LYS A 356 -15.66 14.42 -28.10
C LYS A 356 -15.48 13.44 -29.26
N ALA A 357 -16.53 12.70 -29.60
CA ALA A 357 -16.56 11.93 -30.82
C ALA A 357 -17.75 12.30 -31.71
N GLU A 358 -17.52 12.19 -33.02
CA GLU A 358 -18.55 12.34 -34.05
C GLU A 358 -18.52 11.11 -34.95
N PHE A 359 -19.70 10.58 -35.26
CA PHE A 359 -19.83 9.40 -36.10
C PHE A 359 -21.17 9.38 -36.85
N THR A 360 -21.22 8.58 -37.91
CA THR A 360 -22.42 8.33 -38.70
C THR A 360 -22.77 6.86 -38.59
N VAL A 361 -23.97 6.55 -38.12
CA VAL A 361 -24.55 5.21 -38.22
C VAL A 361 -25.08 5.04 -39.64
N ARG A 362 -24.71 3.96 -40.31
CA ARG A 362 -25.13 3.63 -41.68
C ARG A 362 -26.13 2.48 -41.66
N GLU A 363 -26.87 2.34 -42.75
CA GLU A 363 -27.73 1.17 -42.95
C GLU A 363 -26.89 -0.12 -42.96
N GLY A 364 -27.34 -1.13 -42.22
CA GLY A 364 -26.63 -2.39 -42.07
C GLY A 364 -25.55 -2.40 -40.97
N ASP A 365 -25.24 -1.26 -40.35
CA ASP A 365 -24.36 -1.24 -39.19
C ASP A 365 -25.02 -1.93 -37.98
N LYS A 366 -24.18 -2.39 -37.05
CA LYS A 366 -24.64 -2.98 -35.79
C LYS A 366 -25.50 -1.99 -35.01
N VAL A 367 -26.63 -2.46 -34.50
CA VAL A 367 -27.58 -1.62 -33.76
C VAL A 367 -27.21 -1.58 -32.28
N TYR A 368 -26.98 -0.38 -31.77
CA TYR A 368 -26.84 -0.08 -30.34
C TYR A 368 -28.11 0.62 -29.83
N THR A 369 -28.44 0.45 -28.55
CA THR A 369 -29.61 1.09 -27.91
C THR A 369 -29.14 2.00 -26.79
N VAL A 370 -29.63 3.24 -26.78
CA VAL A 370 -29.34 4.24 -25.74
C VAL A 370 -30.66 4.75 -25.17
N ALA A 371 -30.82 4.74 -23.85
CA ALA A 371 -32.07 5.14 -23.17
C ALA A 371 -33.33 4.46 -23.75
N GLY A 372 -33.23 3.16 -24.06
CA GLY A 372 -34.32 2.38 -24.66
C GLY A 372 -34.61 2.69 -26.14
N LYS A 373 -33.85 3.59 -26.77
CA LYS A 373 -34.01 4.00 -28.17
C LYS A 373 -32.90 3.37 -29.04
N PRO A 374 -33.24 2.57 -30.06
CA PRO A 374 -32.23 2.07 -31.00
C PRO A 374 -31.68 3.24 -31.82
N LEU A 375 -30.37 3.22 -32.04
CA LEU A 375 -29.68 4.14 -32.94
C LEU A 375 -30.09 3.83 -34.38
N THR A 376 -30.57 4.84 -35.09
CA THR A 376 -30.96 4.77 -36.51
C THR A 376 -29.89 5.39 -37.40
N PRO A 377 -29.85 5.08 -38.70
CA PRO A 377 -28.93 5.73 -39.62
C PRO A 377 -28.99 7.25 -39.52
N GLY A 378 -27.84 7.90 -39.38
CA GLY A 378 -27.76 9.33 -39.09
C GLY A 378 -26.47 9.73 -38.38
N ASN A 379 -26.33 11.03 -38.15
CA ASN A 379 -25.15 11.60 -37.49
C ASN A 379 -25.36 11.76 -35.99
N TYR A 380 -24.32 11.47 -35.24
CA TYR A 380 -24.32 11.55 -33.78
C TYR A 380 -23.09 12.29 -33.28
N THR A 381 -23.28 13.04 -32.20
CA THR A 381 -22.22 13.68 -31.43
C THR A 381 -22.27 13.14 -30.02
N VAL A 382 -21.11 12.80 -29.47
CA VAL A 382 -20.99 12.36 -28.08
C VAL A 382 -19.84 13.10 -27.40
N TRP A 383 -20.12 13.57 -26.20
CA TRP A 383 -19.11 14.04 -25.25
C TRP A 383 -19.07 13.07 -24.10
N PHE A 384 -17.87 12.72 -23.64
CA PHE A 384 -17.70 11.65 -22.68
C PHE A 384 -16.46 11.84 -21.84
N GLU A 385 -16.19 10.87 -20.98
CA GLU A 385 -14.97 10.79 -20.18
C GLU A 385 -14.15 9.56 -20.60
N ASN A 386 -12.84 9.69 -20.58
CA ASN A 386 -11.87 8.62 -20.75
C ASN A 386 -10.79 8.71 -19.66
N GLY A 387 -9.80 7.81 -19.70
CA GLY A 387 -8.71 7.81 -18.72
C GLY A 387 -7.99 9.16 -18.59
N GLN A 388 -7.64 9.78 -19.72
CA GLN A 388 -6.97 11.08 -19.76
C GLN A 388 -7.79 12.21 -19.13
N SER A 389 -9.08 12.32 -19.47
CA SER A 389 -9.94 13.39 -18.96
C SER A 389 -10.29 13.21 -17.48
N LEU A 390 -10.43 11.97 -17.02
CA LEU A 390 -10.69 11.66 -15.62
C LEU A 390 -9.45 11.88 -14.75
N GLN A 391 -8.26 11.50 -15.22
CA GLN A 391 -7.00 11.80 -14.54
C GLN A 391 -6.82 13.32 -14.36
N ALA A 392 -7.05 14.11 -15.41
CA ALA A 392 -6.94 15.57 -15.34
C ALA A 392 -7.87 16.19 -14.29
N LYS A 393 -9.07 15.62 -14.10
CA LYS A 393 -10.02 16.06 -13.06
C LYS A 393 -9.64 15.57 -11.68
N ALA A 394 -9.21 14.32 -11.55
CA ALA A 394 -8.73 13.78 -10.28
C ALA A 394 -7.49 14.54 -9.79
N GLN A 395 -6.63 15.04 -10.68
CA GLN A 395 -5.52 15.94 -10.30
C GLN A 395 -6.00 17.23 -9.62
N LEU A 396 -7.22 17.71 -9.88
CA LEU A 396 -7.78 18.86 -9.17
C LEU A 396 -8.05 18.53 -7.68
N MET A 397 -8.40 17.28 -7.34
CA MET A 397 -8.52 16.84 -5.95
C MET A 397 -7.19 17.06 -5.20
N HIS A 398 -6.09 16.65 -5.82
CA HIS A 398 -4.73 16.84 -5.26
C HIS A 398 -4.33 18.31 -5.23
N GLN A 399 -4.57 19.05 -6.32
CA GLN A 399 -4.22 20.46 -6.43
C GLN A 399 -4.87 21.32 -5.32
N TYR A 400 -6.11 20.99 -4.94
CA TYR A 400 -6.87 21.71 -3.94
C TYR A 400 -6.86 21.06 -2.55
N ASP A 401 -6.05 20.01 -2.38
CA ASP A 401 -5.96 19.22 -1.16
C ASP A 401 -7.33 18.76 -0.61
N LEU A 402 -8.21 18.33 -1.52
CA LEU A 402 -9.54 17.86 -1.16
C LEU A 402 -9.45 16.53 -0.41
N LYS A 403 -10.52 16.18 0.31
CA LYS A 403 -10.64 14.93 1.07
C LYS A 403 -10.38 13.70 0.20
N GLY A 404 -10.94 13.67 -1.00
CA GLY A 404 -11.04 12.45 -1.77
C GLY A 404 -11.78 12.55 -3.10
N LEU A 405 -11.89 11.41 -3.77
CA LEU A 405 -12.55 11.23 -5.06
C LEU A 405 -13.81 10.36 -4.89
N GLY A 406 -14.89 10.75 -5.57
CA GLY A 406 -16.12 9.99 -5.69
C GLY A 406 -16.46 9.74 -7.15
N SER A 407 -17.05 8.59 -7.48
CA SER A 407 -17.39 8.26 -8.89
C SER A 407 -18.83 7.80 -9.09
N TRP A 408 -19.48 8.31 -10.14
CA TRP A 408 -20.83 7.93 -10.58
C TRP A 408 -20.83 7.35 -12.00
N ALA A 409 -21.25 6.11 -12.24
CA ALA A 409 -21.31 5.01 -11.28
C ALA A 409 -20.42 3.85 -11.76
N LEU A 410 -19.94 3.03 -10.82
CA LEU A 410 -18.89 2.04 -11.08
C LEU A 410 -19.21 1.08 -12.24
N SER A 411 -20.48 0.72 -12.40
CA SER A 411 -20.98 -0.16 -13.47
C SER A 411 -20.82 0.42 -14.88
N GLN A 412 -20.63 1.73 -14.99
CA GLN A 412 -20.54 2.45 -16.27
C GLN A 412 -19.11 2.56 -16.81
N ALA A 413 -18.11 2.43 -15.94
CA ALA A 413 -16.70 2.45 -16.34
C ALA A 413 -16.33 1.26 -17.25
N SER A 414 -15.39 1.51 -18.15
CA SER A 414 -14.67 0.45 -18.86
C SER A 414 -13.61 -0.18 -17.97
N ASP A 415 -13.12 -1.36 -18.37
CA ASP A 415 -12.08 -2.06 -17.60
C ASP A 415 -10.77 -1.25 -17.55
N GLU A 416 -10.48 -0.46 -18.60
CA GLU A 416 -9.35 0.48 -18.62
C GLU A 416 -9.50 1.57 -17.56
N VAL A 417 -10.66 2.23 -17.50
CA VAL A 417 -10.94 3.26 -16.49
C VAL A 417 -10.90 2.68 -15.09
N LEU A 418 -11.47 1.48 -14.88
CA LEU A 418 -11.41 0.80 -13.57
C LEU A 418 -9.98 0.53 -13.13
N GLY A 419 -9.10 0.11 -14.05
CA GLY A 419 -7.68 -0.16 -13.75
C GLY A 419 -6.86 1.10 -13.41
N GLN A 420 -7.32 2.29 -13.79
CA GLN A 420 -6.64 3.56 -13.55
C GLN A 420 -7.15 4.30 -12.29
N LEU A 421 -8.38 4.01 -11.84
CA LEU A 421 -9.00 4.65 -10.68
C LEU A 421 -8.10 4.68 -9.43
N PRO A 422 -7.43 3.57 -9.03
CA PRO A 422 -6.60 3.59 -7.83
C PRO A 422 -5.47 4.61 -7.90
N GLY A 423 -4.77 4.66 -9.03
CA GLY A 423 -3.66 5.59 -9.27
C GLY A 423 -4.08 7.06 -9.37
N TRP A 424 -5.36 7.36 -9.62
CA TRP A 424 -5.84 8.73 -9.55
C TRP A 424 -6.03 9.22 -8.11
N VAL A 425 -6.40 8.30 -7.21
CA VAL A 425 -6.69 8.60 -5.80
C VAL A 425 -5.40 8.69 -4.99
N GLU A 426 -4.52 7.72 -5.14
CA GLU A 426 -3.20 7.68 -4.48
C GLU A 426 -2.32 8.88 -4.92
N GLY A 427 -2.78 9.59 -5.96
CA GLY A 427 -1.94 10.44 -6.78
C GLY A 427 -1.15 9.54 -7.71
N GLU A 428 -0.56 10.13 -8.75
CA GLU A 428 0.65 9.51 -9.24
C GLU A 428 1.53 9.37 -7.99
N SER A 429 1.83 8.13 -7.59
CA SER A 429 3.16 7.89 -7.07
C SER A 429 4.04 8.42 -8.18
N GLU A 430 4.37 9.71 -8.13
CA GLU A 430 5.58 10.22 -8.72
C GLU A 430 6.57 9.22 -8.16
N GLU A 431 7.05 8.27 -8.98
CA GLU A 431 8.30 7.64 -8.60
C GLU A 431 9.18 8.84 -8.31
N GLU A 432 9.48 9.08 -7.02
CA GLU A 432 10.52 10.02 -6.64
C GLU A 432 11.81 9.36 -7.12
N VAL A 433 12.02 9.36 -8.43
CA VAL A 433 13.31 9.07 -9.00
C VAL A 433 14.08 10.33 -8.73
N SER A 434 14.83 10.36 -7.64
CA SER A 434 15.84 11.38 -7.39
C SER A 434 17.01 11.13 -8.35
N LEU A 435 16.82 11.48 -9.61
CA LEU A 435 17.85 11.37 -10.65
C LEU A 435 18.61 12.68 -10.74
N SER A 436 19.92 12.59 -10.90
CA SER A 436 20.71 13.71 -11.37
C SER A 436 20.56 13.80 -12.89
N GLY A 437 20.41 15.02 -13.40
CA GLY A 437 20.42 15.31 -14.83
C GLY A 437 21.35 16.46 -15.11
N LYS A 438 22.04 16.43 -16.25
CA LYS A 438 22.90 17.51 -16.72
C LYS A 438 22.28 18.21 -17.92
N VAL A 439 22.19 19.53 -17.84
CA VAL A 439 21.60 20.35 -18.91
C VAL A 439 22.52 20.33 -20.14
N THR A 440 21.99 19.97 -21.31
CA THR A 440 22.76 19.91 -22.57
C THR A 440 22.63 21.17 -23.41
N ALA A 441 21.57 21.95 -23.22
CA ALA A 441 21.33 23.21 -23.95
C ALA A 441 22.09 24.41 -23.34
N SER A 442 22.47 25.38 -24.18
CA SER A 442 23.14 26.63 -23.76
C SER A 442 22.30 27.47 -22.79
N SER A 443 20.97 27.46 -22.95
CA SER A 443 20.02 28.06 -22.04
C SER A 443 18.68 27.31 -22.10
N LEU A 444 18.39 26.54 -21.06
CA LEU A 444 17.16 25.76 -20.94
C LEU A 444 16.13 26.52 -20.10
N ARG A 445 14.93 26.72 -20.63
CA ARG A 445 13.83 27.39 -19.91
C ARG A 445 13.22 26.45 -18.86
N ILE A 446 13.09 26.95 -17.64
CA ILE A 446 12.29 26.33 -16.59
C ILE A 446 10.88 26.91 -16.69
N ARG A 447 9.87 26.05 -16.78
CA ARG A 447 8.47 26.43 -16.97
C ARG A 447 7.62 26.09 -15.76
N ARG A 448 6.53 26.82 -15.59
CA ARG A 448 5.56 26.58 -14.51
C ARG A 448 4.71 25.30 -14.72
N ARG A 449 4.52 24.86 -15.97
CA ARG A 449 3.82 23.63 -16.37
C ARG A 449 4.60 22.92 -17.50
N PRO A 450 4.40 21.59 -17.71
CA PRO A 450 5.09 20.81 -18.74
C PRO A 450 4.52 21.07 -20.14
N THR A 451 4.57 22.32 -20.61
CA THR A 451 4.12 22.71 -21.94
C THR A 451 4.91 23.93 -22.43
N THR A 452 5.17 24.01 -23.73
CA THR A 452 5.88 25.13 -24.36
C THR A 452 5.10 26.44 -24.31
N ALA A 453 3.79 26.39 -24.05
CA ALA A 453 2.93 27.56 -23.86
C ALA A 453 2.97 28.14 -22.43
N SER A 454 3.52 27.41 -21.45
CA SER A 454 3.55 27.85 -20.05
C SER A 454 4.55 28.98 -19.80
N ASP A 455 4.24 29.82 -18.81
CA ASP A 455 5.15 30.84 -18.28
C ASP A 455 6.54 30.26 -17.98
N THR A 456 7.56 31.01 -18.39
CA THR A 456 8.96 30.74 -18.05
C THR A 456 9.24 31.37 -16.69
N ILE A 457 9.65 30.54 -15.72
CA ILE A 457 9.91 30.94 -14.33
C ILE A 457 11.40 30.97 -14.01
N GLY A 458 12.25 30.52 -14.92
CA GLY A 458 13.70 30.55 -14.76
C GLY A 458 14.45 29.98 -15.96
N PHE A 459 15.77 29.92 -15.84
CA PHE A 459 16.65 29.38 -16.86
C PHE A 459 17.76 28.55 -16.22
N LEU A 460 18.25 27.54 -16.94
CA LEU A 460 19.41 26.73 -16.58
C LEU A 460 20.48 26.88 -17.66
N ALA A 461 21.74 26.96 -17.25
CA ALA A 461 22.88 27.01 -18.16
C ALA A 461 23.33 25.61 -18.57
N GLN A 462 24.05 25.50 -19.69
CA GLN A 462 24.67 24.25 -20.12
C GLN A 462 25.59 23.69 -19.04
N GLY A 463 25.48 22.39 -18.81
CA GLY A 463 26.27 21.67 -17.82
C GLY A 463 25.78 21.82 -16.38
N GLN A 464 24.78 22.67 -16.12
CA GLN A 464 24.16 22.80 -14.81
C GLN A 464 23.47 21.48 -14.43
N GLN A 465 23.67 21.04 -13.19
CA GLN A 465 22.99 19.88 -12.65
C GLN A 465 21.58 20.25 -12.20
N VAL A 466 20.66 19.31 -12.40
CA VAL A 466 19.29 19.37 -11.90
C VAL A 466 18.95 18.07 -11.21
N THR A 467 18.20 18.16 -10.12
CA THR A 467 17.52 17.00 -9.55
C THR A 467 16.19 16.86 -10.26
N ILE A 468 16.08 15.82 -11.08
CA ILE A 468 14.81 15.39 -11.66
C ILE A 468 14.06 14.69 -10.53
N VAL A 469 12.78 15.03 -10.37
CA VAL A 469 11.90 14.45 -9.35
C VAL A 469 10.70 13.73 -9.94
N ALA A 470 10.41 13.95 -11.24
CA ALA A 470 9.42 13.19 -11.99
C ALA A 470 9.72 13.21 -13.50
N ARG A 471 9.31 12.15 -14.20
CA ARG A 471 9.32 12.04 -15.67
C ARG A 471 7.89 12.15 -16.19
N LEU A 472 7.65 13.05 -17.13
CA LEU A 472 6.39 13.22 -17.84
C LEU A 472 6.65 13.08 -19.35
N ASP A 473 5.59 12.91 -20.13
CA ASP A 473 5.72 12.77 -21.60
C ASP A 473 6.42 13.99 -22.22
N GLY A 474 7.70 13.83 -22.59
CA GLY A 474 8.55 14.89 -23.13
C GLY A 474 9.08 15.93 -22.12
N TRP A 475 8.81 15.79 -20.81
CA TRP A 475 9.20 16.76 -19.78
C TRP A 475 9.79 16.11 -18.53
N TYR A 476 10.70 16.81 -17.87
CA TYR A 476 11.14 16.50 -16.52
C TYR A 476 10.65 17.57 -15.54
N ARG A 477 10.09 17.14 -14.41
CA ARG A 477 9.91 18.02 -13.25
C ARG A 477 11.22 18.04 -12.47
N ILE A 478 11.70 19.23 -12.13
CA ILE A 478 12.95 19.44 -11.41
C ILE A 478 12.72 20.21 -10.12
N ARG A 479 13.58 19.95 -9.13
CA ARG A 479 13.63 20.71 -7.88
C ARG A 479 14.46 21.98 -8.07
N LEU A 480 13.93 23.11 -7.59
CA LEU A 480 14.60 24.41 -7.63
C LEU A 480 15.31 24.70 -6.29
N ALA A 481 16.23 25.67 -6.31
CA ALA A 481 17.08 26.01 -5.16
C ALA A 481 16.30 26.52 -3.94
N ASP A 482 15.08 27.03 -4.15
CA ASP A 482 14.15 27.49 -3.10
C ASP A 482 13.22 26.38 -2.58
N ASN A 483 13.49 25.12 -2.94
CA ASN A 483 12.60 23.97 -2.75
C ASN A 483 11.26 24.05 -3.51
N GLY A 484 11.11 25.00 -4.43
CA GLY A 484 10.03 25.00 -5.42
C GLY A 484 10.27 23.98 -6.54
N TYR A 485 9.33 23.93 -7.49
CA TYR A 485 9.40 23.02 -8.63
C TYR A 485 9.25 23.78 -9.95
N GLY A 486 9.85 23.22 -10.99
CA GLY A 486 9.67 23.68 -12.36
C GLY A 486 9.76 22.52 -13.35
N TYR A 487 9.37 22.78 -14.59
CA TYR A 487 9.37 21.79 -15.66
C TYR A 487 10.36 22.20 -16.75
N VAL A 488 11.14 21.24 -17.22
CA VAL A 488 12.11 21.41 -18.32
C VAL A 488 11.87 20.34 -19.36
N SER A 489 12.14 20.64 -20.63
CA SER A 489 11.97 19.65 -21.71
C SER A 489 13.01 18.53 -21.55
N ALA A 490 12.56 17.28 -21.66
CA ALA A 490 13.39 16.10 -21.48
C ALA A 490 14.52 16.00 -22.52
N ASP A 491 14.28 16.53 -23.73
CA ASP A 491 15.24 16.57 -24.85
C ASP A 491 16.56 17.27 -24.51
N TYR A 492 16.54 18.14 -23.50
CA TYR A 492 17.68 18.99 -23.12
C TYR A 492 18.32 18.61 -21.78
N ILE A 493 17.98 17.45 -21.23
CA ILE A 493 18.57 16.93 -20.01
C ILE A 493 19.16 15.55 -20.31
N GLN A 494 20.48 15.44 -20.17
CA GLN A 494 21.14 14.15 -20.11
C GLN A 494 20.96 13.58 -18.71
N VAL A 495 20.11 12.57 -18.57
CA VAL A 495 19.91 11.86 -17.30
C VAL A 495 21.18 11.08 -16.97
N GLU A 496 21.68 11.27 -15.76
CA GLU A 496 22.76 10.48 -15.20
C GLU A 496 22.11 9.27 -14.52
N GLU A 497 22.44 8.05 -14.95
CA GLU A 497 21.92 6.84 -14.30
C GLU A 497 22.36 6.81 -12.83
N PRO A 498 21.45 6.46 -11.90
CA PRO A 498 21.83 6.37 -10.51
C PRO A 498 22.83 5.22 -10.35
N GLU A 499 23.93 5.44 -9.63
CA GLU A 499 24.65 4.32 -9.03
C GLU A 499 23.66 3.61 -8.10
N VAL A 500 23.24 2.40 -8.50
CA VAL A 500 22.29 1.59 -7.74
C VAL A 500 22.88 1.41 -6.34
N PRO A 501 22.23 1.90 -5.26
CA PRO A 501 22.65 1.54 -3.93
C PRO A 501 22.58 0.01 -3.83
N PRO A 502 23.62 -0.66 -3.28
CA PRO A 502 23.67 -2.12 -3.32
C PRO A 502 22.40 -2.70 -2.70
N VAL A 503 21.63 -3.43 -3.50
CA VAL A 503 20.54 -4.26 -2.99
C VAL A 503 21.16 -5.19 -1.96
N ILE A 504 20.72 -5.08 -0.71
CA ILE A 504 21.23 -5.95 0.36
C ILE A 504 20.81 -7.37 0.00
N THR A 505 21.79 -8.14 -0.47
CA THR A 505 21.64 -9.57 -0.71
C THR A 505 22.28 -10.31 0.44
N ARG A 506 21.63 -11.39 0.88
CA ARG A 506 22.14 -12.28 1.92
C ARG A 506 21.98 -13.72 1.49
N THR A 507 22.91 -14.58 1.88
CA THR A 507 22.79 -16.02 1.62
C THR A 507 21.74 -16.60 2.56
N GLY A 508 20.65 -17.10 2.00
CA GLY A 508 19.66 -17.93 2.68
C GLY A 508 19.90 -19.41 2.43
N TYR A 509 19.33 -20.24 3.30
CA TYR A 509 19.40 -21.69 3.23
C TYR A 509 18.02 -22.30 3.50
N SER A 510 17.67 -23.35 2.77
CA SER A 510 16.40 -24.04 2.96
C SER A 510 16.39 -24.83 4.26
N THR A 511 15.39 -24.63 5.13
CA THR A 511 15.28 -25.38 6.40
C THR A 511 14.52 -26.70 6.26
N GLY A 512 13.87 -26.95 5.11
CA GLY A 512 13.06 -28.13 4.84
C GLY A 512 13.46 -28.88 3.57
N ASP A 513 12.99 -30.11 3.45
CA ASP A 513 13.12 -30.90 2.22
C ASP A 513 11.91 -30.70 1.31
N ARG A 514 12.16 -30.61 0.00
CA ARG A 514 11.16 -30.33 -1.05
C ARG A 514 10.42 -29.00 -0.87
N VAL A 515 11.09 -27.98 -0.36
CA VAL A 515 10.56 -26.61 -0.24
C VAL A 515 10.33 -26.04 -1.64
N ARG A 516 9.16 -25.45 -1.89
CA ARG A 516 8.76 -24.97 -3.22
C ARG A 516 9.23 -23.54 -3.44
N VAL A 517 10.00 -23.34 -4.51
CA VAL A 517 10.29 -22.02 -5.08
C VAL A 517 9.20 -21.73 -6.10
N ARG A 518 8.50 -20.62 -5.94
CA ARG A 518 7.31 -20.29 -6.72
C ARG A 518 7.48 -19.06 -7.59
N ALA A 519 6.72 -18.99 -8.67
CA ALA A 519 6.72 -17.85 -9.59
C ALA A 519 6.15 -16.56 -8.95
N GLN A 520 5.28 -16.71 -7.95
CA GLN A 520 4.65 -15.62 -7.21
C GLN A 520 4.70 -15.92 -5.69
N PRO A 521 4.67 -14.89 -4.81
CA PRO A 521 4.71 -15.04 -3.35
C PRO A 521 3.35 -15.51 -2.80
N SER A 522 2.91 -16.69 -3.24
CA SER A 522 1.61 -17.28 -2.89
C SER A 522 1.68 -18.79 -2.93
N THR A 523 0.93 -19.45 -2.05
CA THR A 523 0.79 -20.92 -2.05
C THR A 523 0.11 -21.47 -3.31
N GLY A 524 -0.61 -20.61 -4.06
CA GLY A 524 -1.22 -20.92 -5.36
C GLY A 524 -0.32 -20.70 -6.57
N GLY A 525 0.83 -20.03 -6.42
CA GLY A 525 1.73 -19.74 -7.54
C GLY A 525 2.43 -20.97 -8.11
N ASP A 526 2.73 -20.97 -9.40
CA ASP A 526 3.39 -22.09 -10.09
C ASP A 526 4.71 -22.46 -9.41
N ILE A 527 4.97 -23.76 -9.30
CA ILE A 527 6.19 -24.28 -8.68
C ILE A 527 7.29 -24.30 -9.74
N LEU A 528 8.29 -23.44 -9.59
CA LEU A 528 9.45 -23.37 -10.47
C LEU A 528 10.48 -24.44 -10.12
N ARG A 529 10.75 -24.61 -8.82
CA ARG A 529 11.78 -25.53 -8.31
C ARG A 529 11.44 -26.08 -6.93
N HIS A 530 12.13 -27.15 -6.55
CA HIS A 530 12.15 -27.67 -5.19
C HIS A 530 13.56 -27.54 -4.60
N LEU A 531 13.65 -27.13 -3.33
CA LEU A 531 14.88 -27.07 -2.55
C LEU A 531 14.90 -28.20 -1.52
N SER A 532 16.07 -28.74 -1.27
CA SER A 532 16.37 -29.68 -0.19
C SER A 532 16.92 -28.93 1.02
N ARG A 533 16.85 -29.54 2.20
CA ARG A 533 17.37 -28.91 3.42
C ARG A 533 18.87 -28.61 3.27
N GLY A 534 19.25 -27.38 3.55
CA GLY A 534 20.64 -26.90 3.43
C GLY A 534 21.03 -26.36 2.05
N ASP A 535 20.15 -26.44 1.05
CA ASP A 535 20.35 -25.78 -0.24
C ASP A 535 20.48 -24.26 -0.02
N ALA A 536 21.52 -23.67 -0.59
CA ALA A 536 21.79 -22.25 -0.49
C ALA A 536 21.16 -21.48 -1.65
N PHE A 537 20.68 -20.28 -1.39
CA PHE A 537 20.15 -19.35 -2.39
C PHE A 537 20.40 -17.91 -1.95
N THR A 538 20.40 -16.99 -2.90
CA THR A 538 20.50 -15.56 -2.62
C THR A 538 19.12 -15.03 -2.26
N VAL A 539 18.97 -14.42 -1.10
CA VAL A 539 17.77 -13.67 -0.70
C VAL A 539 17.98 -12.21 -1.06
N VAL A 540 16.97 -11.62 -1.71
CA VAL A 540 16.96 -10.25 -2.21
C VAL A 540 16.01 -9.43 -1.34
N GLY A 541 16.55 -8.50 -0.53
CA GLY A 541 15.75 -7.66 0.37
C GLY A 541 15.20 -8.40 1.60
N GLU A 542 14.20 -7.79 2.24
CA GLU A 542 13.47 -8.36 3.39
C GLU A 542 12.22 -9.11 2.93
N ALA A 543 11.67 -9.97 3.80
CA ALA A 543 10.44 -10.70 3.50
C ALA A 543 9.25 -9.75 3.37
N GLN A 544 8.42 -9.97 2.34
CA GLN A 544 7.15 -9.30 2.15
C GLN A 544 6.03 -10.33 2.26
N ASN A 545 5.08 -10.12 3.18
CA ASN A 545 3.96 -11.04 3.42
C ASN A 545 4.41 -12.50 3.64
N SER A 546 5.48 -12.71 4.42
CA SER A 546 6.08 -14.02 4.69
C SER A 546 6.72 -14.71 3.47
N TRP A 547 7.09 -13.97 2.43
CA TRP A 547 7.83 -14.49 1.28
C TRP A 547 9.12 -13.71 1.05
N TYR A 548 10.21 -14.44 0.83
CA TYR A 548 11.46 -13.88 0.31
C TYR A 548 11.51 -14.03 -1.20
N GLN A 549 11.91 -12.98 -1.90
CA GLN A 549 12.41 -13.12 -3.26
C GLN A 549 13.80 -13.77 -3.18
N VAL A 550 14.00 -14.82 -3.97
CA VAL A 550 15.24 -15.58 -4.00
C VAL A 550 15.75 -15.78 -5.41
N GLN A 551 17.07 -15.89 -5.53
CA GLN A 551 17.75 -16.35 -6.73
C GLN A 551 18.53 -17.62 -6.40
N LEU A 552 18.24 -18.69 -7.13
CA LEU A 552 18.92 -19.97 -6.99
C LEU A 552 20.26 -19.95 -7.72
N THR A 553 21.12 -20.92 -7.41
CA THR A 553 22.46 -21.04 -8.01
C THR A 553 22.44 -21.28 -9.53
N ASP A 554 21.34 -21.78 -10.08
CA ASP A 554 21.14 -22.00 -11.51
C ASP A 554 20.58 -20.77 -12.25
N GLY A 555 20.40 -19.64 -11.54
CA GLY A 555 19.87 -18.39 -12.08
C GLY A 555 18.34 -18.25 -11.96
N THR A 556 17.62 -19.30 -11.55
CA THR A 556 16.17 -19.24 -11.35
C THR A 556 15.82 -18.20 -10.28
N THR A 557 14.95 -17.25 -10.61
CA THR A 557 14.42 -16.28 -9.65
C THR A 557 12.98 -16.63 -9.32
N GLY A 558 12.61 -16.57 -8.04
CA GLY A 558 11.27 -16.88 -7.57
C GLY A 558 11.10 -16.52 -6.10
N TYR A 559 10.08 -17.10 -5.46
CA TYR A 559 9.71 -16.78 -4.08
C TYR A 559 9.71 -18.04 -3.20
N VAL A 560 10.24 -17.92 -1.99
CA VAL A 560 10.25 -18.97 -0.95
C VAL A 560 9.64 -18.40 0.33
N HIS A 561 8.75 -19.16 0.96
CA HIS A 561 8.10 -18.75 2.21
C HIS A 561 9.12 -18.64 3.35
N SER A 562 9.01 -17.61 4.19
CA SER A 562 9.98 -17.24 5.23
C SER A 562 10.26 -18.36 6.23
N ASP A 563 9.25 -19.17 6.56
CA ASP A 563 9.39 -20.33 7.46
C ASP A 563 10.42 -21.36 6.98
N TYR A 564 10.72 -21.36 5.68
CA TYR A 564 11.66 -22.28 5.07
C TYR A 564 13.03 -21.66 4.79
N VAL A 565 13.28 -20.43 5.24
CA VAL A 565 14.55 -19.72 5.01
C VAL A 565 15.28 -19.51 6.33
N SER A 566 16.53 -19.98 6.39
CA SER A 566 17.48 -19.65 7.46
C SER A 566 18.66 -18.89 6.87
N PHE A 567 19.13 -17.85 7.57
CA PHE A 567 20.37 -17.15 7.20
C PHE A 567 21.62 -17.79 7.80
N THR A 568 21.45 -18.91 8.50
CA THR A 568 22.53 -19.78 8.98
C THR A 568 22.40 -21.15 8.34
N ARG A 569 23.49 -21.71 7.80
CA ARG A 569 23.46 -23.00 7.09
C ARG A 569 22.94 -24.11 8.00
N PRO A 570 21.77 -24.72 7.70
CA PRO A 570 21.21 -25.81 8.48
C PRO A 570 22.17 -27.00 8.54
N VAL A 571 22.27 -27.59 9.72
CA VAL A 571 23.07 -28.79 9.94
C VAL A 571 22.34 -30.00 9.33
N VAL A 572 22.75 -30.42 8.13
CA VAL A 572 22.37 -31.71 7.51
C VAL A 572 23.09 -32.84 8.25
N ASP A 573 22.48 -34.03 8.35
CA ASP A 573 23.04 -35.25 8.96
C ASP A 573 24.57 -35.31 8.79
N ARG A 574 25.31 -35.21 9.90
CA ARG A 574 26.77 -35.21 9.90
C ARG A 574 27.29 -36.50 10.50
N PRO A 575 28.32 -37.14 9.91
CA PRO A 575 29.11 -38.10 10.66
C PRO A 575 29.70 -37.38 11.87
N ALA A 576 29.63 -38.04 13.01
CA ALA A 576 30.11 -37.54 14.28
C ALA A 576 30.74 -38.70 15.07
N TYR A 577 31.57 -38.37 16.03
CA TYR A 577 32.14 -39.37 16.93
C TYR A 577 32.27 -38.84 18.35
N SER A 578 32.35 -39.76 19.31
CA SER A 578 32.42 -39.38 20.71
C SER A 578 33.84 -38.99 21.11
N THR A 579 34.00 -37.89 21.84
CA THR A 579 35.32 -37.45 22.37
C THR A 579 35.61 -37.95 23.78
N GLY A 580 34.61 -38.53 24.46
CA GLY A 580 34.71 -39.02 25.84
C GLY A 580 34.42 -40.51 25.95
N ASP A 581 34.87 -41.13 27.04
CA ASP A 581 34.56 -42.52 27.35
C ASP A 581 33.27 -42.63 28.16
N ARG A 582 32.46 -43.66 27.87
CA ARG A 582 31.18 -43.96 28.54
C ARG A 582 30.18 -42.79 28.53
N VAL A 583 30.17 -42.03 27.44
CA VAL A 583 29.23 -40.93 27.19
C VAL A 583 27.82 -41.49 27.01
N ARG A 584 26.85 -40.94 27.74
CA ARG A 584 25.47 -41.47 27.76
C ARG A 584 24.64 -40.87 26.64
N VAL A 585 24.07 -41.74 25.81
CA VAL A 585 23.03 -41.39 24.83
C VAL A 585 21.70 -41.39 25.58
N ARG A 586 20.98 -40.27 25.52
CA ARG A 586 19.79 -40.00 26.34
C ARG A 586 18.51 -39.99 25.51
N ALA A 587 17.37 -40.35 26.11
CA ALA A 587 16.08 -40.29 25.42
C ALA A 587 15.58 -38.87 25.14
N ARG A 588 16.06 -37.88 25.90
CA ARG A 588 15.75 -36.45 25.79
C ARG A 588 17.02 -35.62 26.03
N PRO A 589 17.11 -34.36 25.57
CA PRO A 589 18.29 -33.49 25.78
C PRO A 589 18.40 -33.01 27.23
N SER A 590 18.69 -33.94 28.15
CA SER A 590 18.75 -33.70 29.59
C SER A 590 19.62 -34.73 30.30
N THR A 591 20.36 -34.31 31.32
CA THR A 591 21.25 -35.17 32.11
C THR A 591 20.49 -36.17 33.00
N VAL A 592 19.20 -35.92 33.27
CA VAL A 592 18.32 -36.79 34.08
C VAL A 592 17.43 -37.71 33.26
N ALA A 593 17.49 -37.63 31.92
CA ALA A 593 16.70 -38.51 31.05
C ALA A 593 17.25 -39.95 31.04
N ASP A 594 16.40 -40.91 30.64
CA ASP A 594 16.78 -42.32 30.52
C ASP A 594 17.97 -42.52 29.58
N ILE A 595 18.83 -43.48 29.92
CA ILE A 595 20.01 -43.86 29.14
C ILE A 595 19.56 -44.89 28.10
N LEU A 596 19.72 -44.55 26.82
CA LEU A 596 19.43 -45.43 25.70
C LEU A 596 20.67 -46.21 25.24
N GLY A 597 21.87 -45.70 25.52
CA GLY A 597 23.12 -46.33 25.13
C GLY A 597 24.35 -45.62 25.70
N LEU A 598 25.52 -46.20 25.45
CA LEU A 598 26.83 -45.64 25.80
C LEU A 598 27.70 -45.54 24.56
N LEU A 599 28.46 -44.45 24.47
CA LEU A 599 29.50 -44.23 23.48
C LEU A 599 30.86 -44.12 24.19
N ASN A 600 31.87 -44.78 23.65
CA ASN A 600 33.26 -44.61 24.05
C ASN A 600 33.98 -43.67 23.09
N ARG A 601 35.16 -43.18 23.50
CA ARG A 601 35.94 -42.25 22.68
C ARG A 601 36.26 -42.91 21.33
N GLY A 602 35.92 -42.21 20.25
CA GLY A 602 36.10 -42.67 18.88
C GLY A 602 34.86 -43.36 18.29
N ASP A 603 33.88 -43.75 19.09
CA ASP A 603 32.66 -44.39 18.58
C ASP A 603 31.94 -43.43 17.63
N ALA A 604 31.65 -43.92 16.42
CA ALA A 604 30.98 -43.16 15.37
C ALA A 604 29.45 -43.21 15.53
N PHE A 605 28.80 -42.09 15.21
CA PHE A 605 27.35 -41.94 15.13
C PHE A 605 26.98 -40.84 14.12
N THR A 606 25.71 -40.68 13.81
CA THR A 606 25.23 -39.57 12.98
C THR A 606 24.62 -38.50 13.86
N ALA A 607 25.10 -37.25 13.79
CA ALA A 607 24.41 -36.11 14.36
C ALA A 607 23.31 -35.64 13.40
N VAL A 608 22.06 -35.66 13.86
CA VAL A 608 20.86 -35.42 13.07
C VAL A 608 20.29 -34.04 13.41
N GLY A 609 20.26 -33.14 12.42
CA GLY A 609 19.75 -31.78 12.61
C GLY A 609 20.63 -30.90 13.49
N GLU A 610 20.04 -29.82 14.03
CA GLU A 610 20.78 -28.81 14.81
C GLU A 610 20.93 -29.18 16.28
N VAL A 611 21.95 -28.60 16.93
CA VAL A 611 22.14 -28.72 18.37
C VAL A 611 21.02 -27.96 19.07
N GLN A 612 20.34 -28.60 20.02
CA GLN A 612 19.26 -28.01 20.79
C GLN A 612 19.69 -27.91 22.25
N ASN A 613 19.86 -26.69 22.76
CA ASN A 613 20.24 -26.42 24.16
C ASN A 613 21.50 -27.18 24.60
N GLY A 614 22.52 -27.25 23.73
CA GLY A 614 23.77 -27.96 24.01
C GLY A 614 23.73 -29.47 23.75
N TRP A 615 22.64 -30.03 23.22
CA TRP A 615 22.53 -31.45 22.89
C TRP A 615 22.36 -31.69 21.39
N TYR A 616 23.11 -32.63 20.85
CA TYR A 616 22.88 -33.16 19.51
C TYR A 616 21.83 -34.26 19.59
N ARG A 617 20.83 -34.23 18.70
CA ARG A 617 20.10 -35.45 18.35
C ARG A 617 21.04 -36.34 17.54
N VAL A 618 21.11 -37.62 17.88
CA VAL A 618 22.02 -38.57 17.25
C VAL A 618 21.29 -39.84 16.83
N ARG A 619 21.83 -40.52 15.83
CA ARG A 619 21.45 -41.86 15.41
C ARG A 619 22.69 -42.77 15.50
N LEU A 620 22.59 -43.83 16.28
CA LEU A 620 23.65 -44.82 16.47
C LEU A 620 23.67 -45.85 15.32
N ALA A 621 24.75 -46.63 15.24
CA ALA A 621 24.93 -47.66 14.21
C ALA A 621 23.86 -48.77 14.24
N ASP A 622 23.30 -49.06 15.41
CA ASP A 622 22.20 -50.02 15.60
C ASP A 622 20.81 -49.43 15.27
N GLY A 623 20.74 -48.17 14.84
CA GLY A 623 19.52 -47.46 14.52
C GLY A 623 18.87 -46.73 15.71
N THR A 624 19.42 -46.85 16.92
CA THR A 624 18.90 -46.15 18.10
C THR A 624 19.03 -44.64 17.91
N GLU A 625 17.93 -43.91 18.08
CA GLU A 625 17.94 -42.44 18.10
C GLU A 625 17.86 -41.90 19.53
N GLY A 626 18.68 -40.90 19.84
CA GLY A 626 18.73 -40.28 21.16
C GLY A 626 19.46 -38.93 21.13
N TYR A 627 19.97 -38.51 22.28
CA TYR A 627 20.64 -37.21 22.45
C TYR A 627 21.98 -37.36 23.17
N VAL A 628 23.00 -36.66 22.70
CA VAL A 628 24.35 -36.60 23.31
C VAL A 628 24.75 -35.15 23.52
N HIS A 629 25.31 -34.82 24.68
CA HIS A 629 25.74 -33.45 24.99
C HIS A 629 26.91 -33.03 24.09
N GLY A 630 26.88 -31.80 23.61
CA GLY A 630 27.79 -31.27 22.58
C GLY A 630 29.26 -31.28 22.97
N ASP A 631 29.57 -31.22 24.27
CA ASP A 631 30.94 -31.35 24.79
C ASP A 631 31.60 -32.68 24.40
N TYR A 632 30.80 -33.71 24.14
CA TYR A 632 31.27 -35.05 23.80
C TYR A 632 31.12 -35.39 22.31
N VAL A 633 30.79 -34.42 21.46
CA VAL A 633 30.54 -34.63 20.03
C VAL A 633 31.58 -33.90 19.19
N ALA A 634 32.31 -34.65 18.37
CA ALA A 634 33.12 -34.09 17.30
C ALA A 634 32.45 -34.37 15.95
N LEU A 635 32.24 -33.33 15.13
CA LEU A 635 31.60 -33.41 13.82
C LEU A 635 32.64 -33.61 12.71
N GLY A 636 32.49 -34.65 11.90
CA GLY A 636 33.37 -35.00 10.78
C GLY A 636 33.78 -36.49 10.81
N ARG A 637 34.69 -36.90 9.91
CA ARG A 637 35.23 -38.27 9.88
C ARG A 637 36.45 -38.35 10.80
N GLY A 638 36.47 -39.30 11.74
CA GLY A 638 37.66 -39.58 12.54
C GLY A 638 38.81 -40.03 11.66
N ALA A 639 40.02 -39.58 11.98
CA ALA A 639 41.22 -40.08 11.35
C ALA A 639 42.41 -39.95 12.29
N HIS A 640 43.46 -40.72 12.01
CA HIS A 640 44.72 -40.63 12.72
C HIS A 640 45.89 -40.45 11.76
N ILE A 641 46.96 -39.84 12.26
CA ILE A 641 48.18 -39.61 11.51
C ILE A 641 49.00 -40.91 11.41
N THR A 642 49.49 -41.24 10.21
CA THR A 642 50.27 -42.46 9.95
C THR A 642 51.79 -42.25 9.94
N GLY A 643 52.24 -41.00 9.85
CA GLY A 643 53.66 -40.60 9.80
C GLY A 643 54.14 -39.84 11.03
N ASN A 644 55.45 -39.66 11.20
CA ASN A 644 56.02 -38.81 12.26
C ASN A 644 56.42 -37.44 11.70
N SER A 645 56.32 -36.39 12.54
CA SER A 645 56.64 -35.00 12.15
C SER A 645 55.87 -34.48 10.93
N VAL A 646 54.62 -34.92 10.77
CA VAL A 646 53.72 -34.49 9.69
C VAL A 646 53.30 -33.04 9.95
N ARG A 647 53.46 -32.17 8.94
CA ARG A 647 53.19 -30.74 9.09
C ARG A 647 51.70 -30.45 8.92
N LEU A 648 51.08 -29.90 9.96
CA LEU A 648 49.80 -29.20 9.85
C LEU A 648 50.04 -27.83 9.20
N ARG A 649 49.29 -27.51 8.16
CA ARG A 649 49.51 -26.33 7.31
C ARG A 649 48.33 -25.37 7.34
N SER A 650 48.56 -24.09 7.11
CA SER A 650 47.49 -23.09 7.06
C SER A 650 46.65 -23.14 5.78
N GLN A 651 47.19 -23.71 4.70
CA GLN A 651 46.51 -23.91 3.42
C GLN A 651 46.85 -25.30 2.84
N SER A 652 46.11 -25.76 1.84
CA SER A 652 46.33 -27.02 1.12
C SER A 652 47.54 -26.98 0.17
N SER A 653 48.71 -26.60 0.69
CA SER A 653 49.95 -26.44 -0.06
C SER A 653 51.18 -26.64 0.83
N THR A 654 52.21 -27.29 0.29
CA THR A 654 53.50 -27.47 0.97
C THR A 654 54.26 -26.15 1.20
N ALA A 655 53.90 -25.09 0.47
CA ALA A 655 54.49 -23.75 0.58
C ALA A 655 53.85 -22.88 1.68
N SER A 656 52.70 -23.30 2.23
CA SER A 656 51.98 -22.51 3.24
C SER A 656 52.60 -22.62 4.65
N ALA A 657 52.20 -21.74 5.56
CA ALA A 657 52.74 -21.71 6.93
C ALA A 657 52.50 -23.03 7.68
N VAL A 658 53.49 -23.48 8.45
CA VAL A 658 53.35 -24.63 9.35
C VAL A 658 52.70 -24.16 10.64
N LEU A 659 51.53 -24.70 10.94
CA LEU A 659 50.77 -24.42 12.18
C LEU A 659 51.20 -25.34 13.34
N GLY A 660 51.77 -26.51 13.02
CA GLY A 660 52.22 -27.47 14.02
C GLY A 660 52.80 -28.74 13.38
N LEU A 661 53.35 -29.61 14.23
CA LEU A 661 53.81 -30.94 13.86
C LEU A 661 52.91 -31.98 14.53
N LEU A 662 52.53 -33.00 13.78
CA LEU A 662 51.73 -34.14 14.20
C LEU A 662 52.56 -35.41 14.09
N ASN A 663 52.39 -36.34 15.01
CA ASN A 663 53.08 -37.62 15.05
C ASN A 663 52.14 -38.78 14.81
N ARG A 664 52.72 -39.96 14.55
CA ARG A 664 51.94 -41.17 14.28
C ARG A 664 51.01 -41.45 15.47
N GLY A 665 49.74 -41.68 15.17
CA GLY A 665 48.69 -41.92 16.15
C GLY A 665 48.00 -40.67 16.66
N ASP A 666 48.45 -39.47 16.29
CA ASP A 666 47.71 -38.24 16.62
C ASP A 666 46.35 -38.26 15.93
N MET A 667 45.31 -38.10 16.74
CA MET A 667 43.92 -38.10 16.30
C MET A 667 43.54 -36.72 15.72
N LEU A 668 42.71 -36.72 14.69
CA LEU A 668 42.14 -35.53 14.09
C LEU A 668 40.74 -35.80 13.53
N THR A 669 40.00 -34.72 13.30
CA THR A 669 38.72 -34.77 12.58
C THR A 669 38.92 -34.27 11.16
N VAL A 670 38.56 -35.06 10.16
CA VAL A 670 38.43 -34.57 8.78
C VAL A 670 37.08 -33.86 8.64
N ILE A 671 37.12 -32.56 8.37
CA ILE A 671 35.95 -31.66 8.33
C ILE A 671 35.55 -31.25 6.89
N GLY A 672 36.28 -31.72 5.88
CA GLY A 672 35.98 -31.51 4.46
C GLY A 672 36.51 -32.64 3.59
N GLU A 673 36.11 -32.68 2.32
CA GLU A 673 36.59 -33.69 1.36
C GLU A 673 38.07 -33.47 0.99
N LYS A 674 38.75 -34.54 0.54
CA LYS A 674 40.14 -34.46 0.07
C LYS A 674 40.20 -33.60 -1.18
N GLN A 675 40.87 -32.44 -1.11
CA GLN A 675 41.06 -31.56 -2.26
C GLN A 675 42.54 -31.42 -2.55
N ASN A 676 42.94 -31.70 -3.80
CA ASN A 676 44.32 -31.61 -4.28
C ASN A 676 45.34 -32.36 -3.39
N GLY A 677 44.95 -33.50 -2.84
CA GLY A 677 45.81 -34.30 -1.97
C GLY A 677 45.73 -33.99 -0.49
N TRP A 678 45.03 -32.93 -0.05
CA TRP A 678 44.97 -32.48 1.33
C TRP A 678 43.60 -32.68 1.97
N TYR A 679 43.60 -33.02 3.25
CA TYR A 679 42.40 -32.95 4.09
C TYR A 679 42.41 -31.65 4.89
N TRP A 680 41.24 -31.00 4.97
CA TRP A 680 40.99 -29.98 5.98
C TRP A 680 40.61 -30.67 7.28
N VAL A 681 41.36 -30.40 8.35
CA VAL A 681 41.27 -31.13 9.61
C VAL A 681 41.12 -30.21 10.82
N ARG A 682 40.53 -30.75 11.89
CA ARG A 682 40.47 -30.16 13.22
C ARG A 682 41.18 -31.07 14.21
N LEU A 683 42.14 -30.54 14.96
CA LEU A 683 42.78 -31.27 16.07
C LEU A 683 41.87 -31.30 17.30
N PRO A 684 42.09 -32.24 18.26
CA PRO A 684 41.42 -32.27 19.55
C PRO A 684 41.56 -30.96 20.36
N SER A 685 42.68 -30.25 20.17
CA SER A 685 42.92 -28.92 20.75
C SER A 685 42.04 -27.81 20.14
N GLY A 686 41.28 -28.10 19.09
CA GLY A 686 40.45 -27.15 18.36
C GLY A 686 41.15 -26.45 17.19
N VAL A 687 42.46 -26.63 17.03
CA VAL A 687 43.25 -26.02 15.94
C VAL A 687 42.79 -26.57 14.58
N LEU A 688 42.55 -25.67 13.63
CA LEU A 688 42.19 -25.99 12.25
C LEU A 688 43.41 -25.88 11.33
N GLY A 689 43.53 -26.79 10.37
CA GLY A 689 44.56 -26.72 9.35
C GLY A 689 44.46 -27.83 8.31
N TYR A 690 45.44 -27.91 7.42
CA TYR A 690 45.51 -28.88 6.34
C TYR A 690 46.61 -29.90 6.58
N VAL A 691 46.31 -31.17 6.35
CA VAL A 691 47.28 -32.29 6.39
C VAL A 691 47.25 -33.03 5.07
N HIS A 692 48.42 -33.39 4.55
CA HIS A 692 48.51 -34.16 3.31
C HIS A 692 47.93 -35.56 3.52
N GLY A 693 47.02 -35.96 2.64
CA GLY A 693 46.22 -37.17 2.81
C GLY A 693 46.98 -38.49 2.72
N ASP A 694 48.25 -38.46 2.30
CA ASP A 694 49.14 -39.64 2.35
C ASP A 694 49.52 -40.01 3.79
N TYR A 695 49.37 -39.08 4.73
CA TYR A 695 49.69 -39.27 6.14
C TYR A 695 48.46 -39.37 7.03
N VAL A 696 47.26 -39.52 6.45
CA VAL A 696 45.99 -39.57 7.17
C VAL A 696 45.31 -40.91 6.87
N ALA A 697 45.15 -41.73 7.89
CA ALA A 697 44.30 -42.92 7.82
C ALA A 697 42.93 -42.57 8.41
N LEU A 698 41.89 -42.67 7.60
CA LEU A 698 40.51 -42.51 8.06
C LEU A 698 40.14 -43.69 8.95
N ASP A 699 39.54 -43.41 10.09
CA ASP A 699 39.01 -44.45 10.97
C ASP A 699 37.74 -45.03 10.34
N SER A 700 37.65 -46.36 10.30
CA SER A 700 36.56 -47.12 9.65
C SER A 700 35.25 -47.08 10.43
#